data_AF-A0A6L7G7G7-F1
#
_entry.id   AF-A0A6L7G7G7-F1
#
_cell.length_a   1.000
_cell.length_b   1.000
_cell.length_c   1.000
_cell.angle_alpha   90.00
_cell.angle_beta   90.00
_cell.angle_gamma   90.00
#
_symmetry.space_group_name_H-M   'P 1'
#
loop_
_entity.id
_entity.type
_entity.pdbx_description
1 polymer ?
#
loop_
_entity_poly.entity_id
_entity_poly.type
_entity_poly.pdbx_seq_one_letter_code
_entity_poly.pdbx_strand_id
1 'polypeptide(L)'
;MIDRFHQSMREDKYISPSGERSLPLIPAPVAPPAPGGERTPHRKIPKPRRQAGAGRRPVVPVGDLLCAPVRGPVQGEEDFMTKTLLRVLGCCSLLGLSAAGAALARAGPPPVPFARVDDRAAQPRFRWWWPGALVTPQELRRELREIAAAGFGGVEIADVYDAVSAPIDPKLYGWGTPAWNRAVAVALDEAARLGMTVDLTLGPHWPSALPSITPDSPAAAQEMVHGQRIVAAGETVSGALPGPILPPSGQTPGNPDVQVRRHLVAVLALRCAQDCTAQGTDPVVLEAQGAQDLTDRVRDGQLSWTAPAGGPWILLAIWHRPTAQRVNMFDMSPGNAPVTDPHAYVVDHFGAQGSRAVTAFWDDRLLTPEVRAGLSRAGHAFFEDSLELKSLQIWTPGVLEAFADRRGHDPRTELPVLLFRTLKSWSAPAQRAFVFRDAALTGQVIHDWDRTLAGLWQRNRLVPLRDWAAGLGMIYRNQGYGGPVDPILSAATTGQPEGESLGFAREHGKFQALRAGRDMGSGGLLSDEMGAFFKGYATEWTRDMLPEINRNFAYGVNQLYLHGYAYDTAPGTGWPGFAPFGAMFSEAWNGKQPTWRHLADISGYLTRTQGILQQGVNRTDLAVLRTGFDIEGGYLADRALADAGYTLGYLSPAVLDLPAARVSGGRLKADGPAYKALIVPLAAQLDDALLDRLEALAGQGLPVILLGPLPVQGEGTALAQRIGALGWPRVADEAALTALLAGRGLRPDAAPRTPVPLRSIHRHGAERDDYYLFNDSDQPLTAQLHLSGEGAPEVLDAWTGAIRDPGPWTATGDGVTVTLHLGPSQTRILRLSGAVDRPHVTEASAEVRTLRPEALMLRAGAPGTVRARLSTGETLSAEVPALPQARRLGPWRLVVDGWTPGATASRTDHVRTDAGTLAALEPWTQIPALAEASGVGVYETTLTLPADWSRQMGARIVIPGHDDTIRITVNAQPLGPVDQLARQIDLGHSLQPGDNVIRIELATPLGNALLAHAPEMFAHLPGGPRQPLKTGLSGPITLQPYVDVTLSR
;
A
#
# COMPACT_ATOMS: atom_id res chain seq x y z
N MET A 1 -17.87 11.77 -9.05
CA MET A 1 -18.34 10.57 -9.80
C MET A 1 -19.01 9.57 -8.86
N ILE A 2 -18.39 9.29 -7.70
CA ILE A 2 -19.00 8.62 -6.54
C ILE A 2 -20.45 9.10 -6.26
N ASP A 3 -20.69 10.39 -6.43
CA ASP A 3 -22.00 11.07 -6.28
C ASP A 3 -23.13 10.43 -7.13
N ARG A 4 -22.82 9.91 -8.33
CA ARG A 4 -23.82 9.26 -9.20
C ARG A 4 -24.20 7.87 -8.69
N PHE A 5 -23.28 7.16 -8.04
CA PHE A 5 -23.57 5.89 -7.36
C PHE A 5 -24.49 6.11 -6.15
N HIS A 6 -24.27 7.20 -5.39
CA HIS A 6 -25.20 7.62 -4.33
C HIS A 6 -26.58 8.08 -4.84
N GLN A 7 -26.77 8.29 -6.15
CA GLN A 7 -28.03 8.71 -6.74
C GLN A 7 -28.84 7.51 -7.26
N SER A 8 -28.22 6.56 -7.97
CA SER A 8 -28.91 5.34 -8.44
C SER A 8 -29.35 4.40 -7.30
N MET A 9 -28.77 4.54 -6.10
CA MET A 9 -29.18 3.80 -4.90
C MET A 9 -30.33 4.45 -4.11
N ARG A 10 -30.88 5.60 -4.56
CA ARG A 10 -32.00 6.30 -3.90
C ARG A 10 -33.35 6.10 -4.59
N GLU A 11 -33.36 5.76 -5.88
CA GLU A 11 -34.58 5.73 -6.70
C GLU A 11 -35.23 4.33 -6.74
N ASP A 12 -35.39 3.68 -5.58
CA ASP A 12 -36.16 2.43 -5.50
C ASP A 12 -36.87 2.20 -4.15
N LYS A 13 -37.83 3.08 -3.83
CA LYS A 13 -39.01 2.81 -2.98
C LYS A 13 -39.97 4.02 -2.90
N TYR A 14 -41.12 3.90 -3.55
CA TYR A 14 -42.33 4.62 -3.16
C TYR A 14 -43.44 3.61 -2.84
N ILE A 15 -44.02 3.72 -1.65
CA ILE A 15 -45.21 2.96 -1.25
C ILE A 15 -46.30 3.96 -0.84
N SER A 16 -47.44 3.91 -1.53
CA SER A 16 -48.71 4.52 -1.11
C SER A 16 -49.89 3.84 -1.83
N PRO A 17 -51.11 3.88 -1.28
CA PRO A 17 -51.96 2.68 -1.30
C PRO A 17 -53.31 2.84 -2.03
N SER A 18 -54.06 1.72 -2.06
CA SER A 18 -55.45 1.53 -2.53
C SER A 18 -55.68 1.41 -4.04
N GLY A 19 -56.61 0.52 -4.43
CA GLY A 19 -56.98 0.21 -5.83
C GLY A 19 -57.45 -1.24 -5.98
N GLU A 20 -58.71 -1.45 -6.38
CA GLU A 20 -59.42 -2.73 -6.28
C GLU A 20 -59.48 -3.54 -7.61
N ARG A 21 -59.51 -4.88 -7.53
CA ARG A 21 -60.13 -5.90 -8.44
C ARG A 21 -59.32 -6.71 -9.49
N SER A 22 -59.82 -7.95 -9.65
CA SER A 22 -59.84 -8.85 -10.83
C SER A 22 -58.72 -9.88 -11.04
N LEU A 23 -59.04 -11.13 -10.63
CA LEU A 23 -58.57 -12.41 -11.19
C LEU A 23 -59.10 -12.61 -12.65
N PRO A 24 -58.55 -13.51 -13.53
CA PRO A 24 -58.53 -14.97 -13.27
C PRO A 24 -57.48 -15.91 -13.92
N LEU A 25 -57.21 -17.00 -13.18
CA LEU A 25 -57.09 -18.43 -13.56
C LEU A 25 -56.01 -18.99 -14.55
N ILE A 26 -55.29 -19.96 -13.95
CA ILE A 26 -54.53 -21.15 -14.42
C ILE A 26 -55.03 -21.88 -15.70
N PRO A 27 -54.17 -22.67 -16.40
CA PRO A 27 -53.92 -24.08 -16.01
C PRO A 27 -52.45 -24.57 -16.09
N ALA A 28 -52.17 -25.74 -15.49
CA ALA A 28 -50.84 -26.38 -15.41
C ALA A 28 -50.86 -27.88 -15.76
N PRO A 29 -49.76 -28.43 -16.35
CA PRO A 29 -49.42 -29.86 -16.36
C PRO A 29 -47.92 -30.16 -16.08
N VAL A 30 -47.41 -31.36 -15.76
CA VAL A 30 -47.91 -32.61 -15.14
C VAL A 30 -46.67 -33.45 -14.68
N ALA A 31 -46.82 -34.38 -13.72
CA ALA A 31 -45.77 -35.34 -13.28
C ALA A 31 -46.43 -36.65 -12.72
N PRO A 32 -45.70 -37.75 -12.42
CA PRO A 32 -44.28 -38.09 -12.65
C PRO A 32 -44.10 -39.07 -13.85
N PRO A 33 -43.86 -40.42 -13.82
CA PRO A 33 -43.70 -41.43 -12.73
C PRO A 33 -42.38 -42.28 -12.78
N ALA A 34 -42.25 -43.23 -11.85
CA ALA A 34 -41.37 -44.43 -11.82
C ALA A 34 -42.21 -45.60 -11.17
N PRO A 35 -41.76 -46.88 -10.95
CA PRO A 35 -40.43 -47.52 -11.10
C PRO A 35 -40.45 -48.95 -11.75
N GLY A 36 -39.37 -49.74 -11.64
CA GLY A 36 -39.34 -51.19 -11.98
C GLY A 36 -38.01 -51.94 -11.67
N GLY A 37 -38.07 -53.25 -11.40
CA GLY A 37 -36.91 -54.17 -11.18
C GLY A 37 -36.36 -54.82 -12.47
N GLU A 38 -35.42 -55.78 -12.47
CA GLU A 38 -35.06 -56.80 -11.45
C GLU A 38 -33.65 -57.45 -11.62
N ARG A 39 -33.15 -58.07 -10.53
CA ARG A 39 -32.29 -59.28 -10.41
C ARG A 39 -30.81 -59.32 -10.92
N THR A 40 -30.04 -60.15 -10.21
CA THR A 40 -28.64 -60.57 -10.47
C THR A 40 -28.58 -62.07 -10.83
N PRO A 41 -27.40 -62.65 -11.15
CA PRO A 41 -26.72 -63.43 -10.09
C PRO A 41 -25.17 -63.49 -10.12
N HIS A 42 -24.56 -63.69 -8.94
CA HIS A 42 -23.41 -64.58 -8.59
C HIS A 42 -22.27 -64.89 -9.59
N ARG A 43 -20.97 -65.01 -9.24
CA ARG A 43 -20.17 -65.26 -7.98
C ARG A 43 -18.70 -64.82 -8.29
N LYS A 44 -17.61 -64.99 -7.50
CA LYS A 44 -17.23 -65.73 -6.26
C LYS A 44 -16.03 -65.00 -5.57
N ILE A 45 -15.45 -65.58 -4.50
CA ILE A 45 -14.15 -65.20 -3.88
C ILE A 45 -13.31 -66.49 -3.69
N PRO A 46 -11.95 -66.47 -3.78
CA PRO A 46 -11.13 -66.65 -2.57
C PRO A 46 -9.72 -65.98 -2.55
N LYS A 47 -9.36 -65.39 -1.40
CA LYS A 47 -8.04 -65.56 -0.73
C LYS A 47 -8.24 -66.65 0.38
N PRO A 48 -7.24 -67.17 1.15
CA PRO A 48 -5.83 -66.76 1.30
C PRO A 48 -4.80 -67.92 1.41
N ARG A 49 -3.49 -67.62 1.64
CA ARG A 49 -2.68 -68.19 2.77
C ARG A 49 -1.31 -67.50 2.97
N ARG A 50 -0.52 -67.97 3.95
CA ARG A 50 0.69 -67.38 4.58
C ARG A 50 1.99 -68.18 4.26
N GLN A 51 3.13 -67.64 4.73
CA GLN A 51 4.45 -68.26 5.09
C GLN A 51 5.62 -67.94 4.14
N ALA A 52 6.90 -67.84 4.57
CA ALA A 52 7.50 -67.60 5.92
C ALA A 52 9.01 -67.27 5.81
N GLY A 53 9.64 -66.84 6.91
CA GLY A 53 11.09 -66.54 7.06
C GLY A 53 11.32 -65.09 7.55
N ALA A 54 11.84 -64.74 8.73
CA ALA A 54 12.89 -65.27 9.63
C ALA A 54 14.33 -64.91 9.15
N GLY A 55 15.22 -64.32 9.96
CA GLY A 55 15.16 -63.81 11.36
C GLY A 55 15.95 -62.49 11.50
N ARG A 56 16.43 -62.03 12.65
CA ARG A 56 16.45 -62.56 14.04
C ARG A 56 16.15 -61.43 15.06
N ARG A 57 15.98 -61.82 16.33
CA ARG A 57 15.76 -61.03 17.57
C ARG A 57 16.84 -61.51 18.59
N PRO A 58 16.88 -61.12 19.89
CA PRO A 58 16.09 -60.13 20.67
C PRO A 58 16.90 -59.31 21.73
N VAL A 59 16.16 -58.65 22.64
CA VAL A 59 16.45 -58.34 24.07
C VAL A 59 16.77 -56.86 24.42
N VAL A 60 16.24 -56.48 25.60
CA VAL A 60 16.15 -55.18 26.33
C VAL A 60 16.05 -55.58 27.84
N PRO A 61 15.69 -54.72 28.83
CA PRO A 61 15.96 -53.31 29.14
C PRO A 61 16.61 -53.16 30.56
N VAL A 62 16.54 -51.95 31.18
CA VAL A 62 16.20 -51.65 32.61
C VAL A 62 17.09 -50.57 33.31
N GLY A 63 16.44 -49.51 33.82
CA GLY A 63 16.49 -49.11 35.24
C GLY A 63 17.53 -48.10 35.79
N ASP A 64 17.11 -46.83 35.90
CA ASP A 64 16.97 -46.01 37.13
C ASP A 64 18.10 -45.72 38.15
N LEU A 65 17.83 -44.69 38.98
CA LEU A 65 18.35 -44.34 40.32
C LEU A 65 19.62 -43.47 40.50
N LEU A 66 19.38 -42.14 40.50
CA LEU A 66 19.45 -41.22 41.68
C LEU A 66 20.71 -41.08 42.58
N CYS A 67 20.86 -39.82 43.03
CA CYS A 67 21.51 -39.30 44.26
C CYS A 67 23.03 -39.06 44.32
N ALA A 68 23.36 -37.98 45.04
CA ALA A 68 24.68 -37.47 45.45
C ALA A 68 24.68 -37.34 47.01
N PRO A 69 25.54 -36.56 47.72
CA PRO A 69 26.82 -35.90 47.39
C PRO A 69 27.93 -36.20 48.45
N VAL A 70 29.04 -35.42 48.52
CA VAL A 70 29.64 -34.75 49.73
C VAL A 70 31.16 -34.43 49.62
N ARG A 71 31.49 -33.14 49.85
CA ARG A 71 32.70 -32.45 50.42
C ARG A 71 34.09 -33.13 50.51
N GLY A 72 35.15 -32.36 50.20
CA GLY A 72 36.53 -32.53 50.76
C GLY A 72 37.66 -31.76 50.00
N PRO A 73 38.47 -30.87 50.63
CA PRO A 73 39.50 -30.05 49.96
C PRO A 73 40.96 -30.20 50.49
N VAL A 74 41.97 -29.52 49.87
CA VAL A 74 43.09 -28.75 50.49
C VAL A 74 44.09 -28.16 49.43
N GLN A 75 44.87 -27.14 49.84
CA GLN A 75 45.92 -26.28 49.20
C GLN A 75 47.06 -27.04 48.44
N GLY A 76 48.03 -26.49 47.68
CA GLY A 76 48.58 -25.13 47.37
C GLY A 76 49.86 -25.30 46.48
N GLU A 77 50.80 -24.38 46.15
CA GLU A 77 50.97 -22.90 46.15
C GLU A 77 52.32 -22.54 45.39
N GLU A 78 52.56 -21.29 44.91
CA GLU A 78 53.84 -20.66 44.39
C GLU A 78 54.64 -21.27 43.17
N ASP A 79 55.58 -20.61 42.45
CA ASP A 79 55.65 -19.24 41.83
C ASP A 79 56.78 -19.09 40.72
N PHE A 80 56.73 -18.00 39.92
CA PHE A 80 57.79 -17.24 39.19
C PHE A 80 58.52 -17.68 37.87
N MET A 81 58.20 -16.92 36.79
CA MET A 81 59.09 -16.19 35.83
C MET A 81 59.78 -16.75 34.54
N THR A 82 59.40 -16.12 33.40
CA THR A 82 60.17 -15.64 32.21
C THR A 82 60.17 -16.36 30.82
N LYS A 83 59.90 -15.52 29.77
CA LYS A 83 60.34 -15.52 28.34
C LYS A 83 59.45 -16.10 27.19
N THR A 84 58.92 -15.16 26.39
CA THR A 84 58.95 -15.09 24.89
C THR A 84 57.72 -15.51 24.04
N LEU A 85 57.06 -14.46 23.50
CA LEU A 85 56.23 -14.33 22.26
C LEU A 85 54.94 -15.16 22.02
N LEU A 86 53.81 -14.42 21.90
CA LEU A 86 52.60 -14.60 21.04
C LEU A 86 51.86 -15.99 21.05
N ARG A 87 50.52 -16.10 21.13
CA ARG A 87 49.42 -15.16 20.81
C ARG A 87 48.04 -15.69 21.32
N VAL A 88 47.05 -14.81 21.48
CA VAL A 88 45.57 -15.06 21.54
C VAL A 88 44.98 -15.71 22.82
N LEU A 89 44.54 -14.82 23.73
CA LEU A 89 43.22 -14.73 24.41
C LEU A 89 42.57 -15.97 25.08
N GLY A 90 42.29 -15.83 26.39
CA GLY A 90 41.29 -16.62 27.13
C GLY A 90 40.86 -15.99 28.47
N CYS A 91 39.56 -15.75 28.62
CA CYS A 91 38.79 -15.51 29.86
C CYS A 91 38.95 -14.19 30.68
N CYS A 92 37.92 -13.98 31.53
CA CYS A 92 37.70 -12.92 32.54
C CYS A 92 37.38 -11.51 31.99
N SER A 93 36.45 -10.71 32.55
CA SER A 93 35.76 -10.80 33.86
C SER A 93 34.27 -10.39 33.78
N LEU A 94 33.49 -10.66 34.84
CA LEU A 94 32.20 -9.99 35.07
C LEU A 94 32.39 -8.56 35.60
N LEU A 95 31.56 -7.63 35.11
CA LEU A 95 30.96 -6.44 35.78
C LEU A 95 30.85 -5.25 34.81
N GLY A 96 29.70 -4.56 34.84
CA GLY A 96 29.51 -3.25 34.20
C GLY A 96 29.22 -3.28 32.69
N LEU A 97 27.95 -3.43 32.31
CA LEU A 97 27.46 -3.20 30.94
C LEU A 97 26.32 -2.17 30.89
N SER A 98 26.53 -1.04 31.59
CA SER A 98 25.87 0.22 31.25
C SER A 98 26.58 0.86 30.05
N ALA A 99 25.81 1.49 29.15
CA ALA A 99 26.31 2.29 28.02
C ALA A 99 27.12 1.54 26.95
N ALA A 100 26.45 0.67 26.19
CA ALA A 100 26.88 0.26 24.84
C ALA A 100 25.75 0.34 23.80
N GLY A 101 24.73 1.17 24.06
CA GLY A 101 23.64 1.48 23.12
C GLY A 101 24.07 2.43 22.00
N ALA A 102 25.20 2.14 21.35
CA ALA A 102 25.62 2.84 20.16
C ALA A 102 24.62 2.53 19.03
N ALA A 103 24.04 3.58 18.43
CA ALA A 103 23.17 3.40 17.29
C ALA A 103 23.96 2.75 16.16
N LEU A 104 23.62 1.50 15.81
CA LEU A 104 23.95 0.93 14.51
C LEU A 104 23.13 1.69 13.47
N ALA A 105 23.63 2.87 13.08
CA ALA A 105 23.27 3.54 11.85
C ALA A 105 23.59 2.56 10.73
N ARG A 106 22.57 1.79 10.33
CA ARG A 106 22.67 0.76 9.31
C ARG A 106 23.03 1.48 8.01
N ALA A 107 24.30 1.40 7.63
CA ALA A 107 24.80 2.06 6.43
C ALA A 107 23.86 1.70 5.27
N GLY A 108 23.42 2.72 4.54
CA GLY A 108 22.52 2.53 3.41
C GLY A 108 23.10 1.54 2.39
N PRO A 109 22.26 0.95 1.52
CA PRO A 109 22.75 0.06 0.47
C PRO A 109 23.89 0.74 -0.30
N PRO A 110 24.99 0.02 -0.61
CA PRO A 110 26.16 0.62 -1.24
C PRO A 110 25.76 1.30 -2.56
N PRO A 111 26.41 2.41 -2.96
CA PRO A 111 25.98 3.20 -4.12
C PRO A 111 25.81 2.37 -5.40
N VAL A 112 24.57 2.06 -5.76
CA VAL A 112 24.26 1.30 -6.97
C VAL A 112 24.48 2.21 -8.19
N PRO A 113 25.18 1.76 -9.24
CA PRO A 113 25.31 2.52 -10.48
C PRO A 113 23.93 2.80 -11.08
N PHE A 114 23.57 4.07 -11.27
CA PHE A 114 22.19 4.48 -11.61
C PHE A 114 21.60 3.79 -12.85
N ALA A 115 22.44 3.48 -13.85
CA ALA A 115 21.98 2.79 -15.06
C ALA A 115 21.48 1.35 -14.82
N ARG A 116 21.84 0.74 -13.68
CA ARG A 116 21.61 -0.67 -13.36
C ARG A 116 20.11 -0.99 -13.21
N VAL A 117 19.67 -2.09 -13.83
CA VAL A 117 18.29 -2.59 -13.76
C VAL A 117 18.18 -4.06 -13.31
N ASP A 118 19.30 -4.77 -13.16
CA ASP A 118 19.36 -6.15 -12.64
C ASP A 118 19.48 -6.22 -11.11
N ASP A 119 19.34 -5.10 -10.41
CA ASP A 119 19.26 -5.06 -8.95
C ASP A 119 17.87 -5.53 -8.47
N ARG A 120 17.78 -6.84 -8.17
CA ARG A 120 16.56 -7.51 -7.70
C ARG A 120 15.96 -6.88 -6.44
N ALA A 121 16.75 -6.21 -5.59
CA ALA A 121 16.23 -5.55 -4.39
C ALA A 121 15.50 -4.24 -4.72
N ALA A 122 15.94 -3.54 -5.77
CA ALA A 122 15.35 -2.29 -6.25
C ALA A 122 14.23 -2.50 -7.27
N GLN A 123 14.00 -3.72 -7.78
CA GLN A 123 12.95 -4.02 -8.76
C GLN A 123 11.52 -3.99 -8.16
N PRO A 124 10.49 -3.65 -8.96
CA PRO A 124 9.09 -3.81 -8.55
C PRO A 124 8.71 -5.29 -8.36
N ARG A 125 7.59 -5.54 -7.69
CA ARG A 125 7.07 -6.89 -7.35
C ARG A 125 5.59 -7.02 -7.74
N PHE A 126 5.02 -8.22 -7.66
CA PHE A 126 3.58 -8.49 -7.86
C PHE A 126 2.96 -9.15 -6.61
N ARG A 127 1.68 -8.84 -6.32
CA ARG A 127 0.80 -9.81 -5.64
C ARG A 127 0.48 -10.92 -6.65
N TRP A 128 0.73 -12.18 -6.29
CA TRP A 128 0.59 -13.36 -7.16
C TRP A 128 -0.50 -14.28 -6.61
N TRP A 129 -1.63 -14.32 -7.30
CA TRP A 129 -2.85 -14.96 -6.82
C TRP A 129 -2.97 -16.38 -7.33
N TRP A 130 -3.10 -17.33 -6.39
CA TRP A 130 -3.30 -18.75 -6.68
C TRP A 130 -4.73 -19.19 -6.34
N PRO A 131 -5.36 -20.04 -7.17
CA PRO A 131 -6.60 -20.74 -6.83
C PRO A 131 -6.30 -21.94 -5.90
N GLY A 132 -5.80 -21.65 -4.70
CA GLY A 132 -5.29 -22.65 -3.77
C GLY A 132 -4.04 -23.36 -4.30
N ALA A 133 -3.77 -24.54 -3.76
CA ALA A 133 -2.69 -25.41 -4.20
C ALA A 133 -3.03 -26.20 -5.48
N LEU A 134 -4.05 -25.81 -6.24
CA LEU A 134 -4.38 -26.41 -7.55
C LEU A 134 -3.47 -25.84 -8.66
N VAL A 135 -2.18 -25.76 -8.37
CA VAL A 135 -1.12 -25.15 -9.19
C VAL A 135 -0.06 -26.19 -9.53
N THR A 136 0.58 -26.08 -10.70
CA THR A 136 1.55 -27.10 -11.14
C THR A 136 3.02 -26.66 -10.98
N PRO A 137 3.94 -27.55 -10.58
CA PRO A 137 5.37 -27.24 -10.50
C PRO A 137 6.05 -26.87 -11.83
N GLN A 138 5.37 -27.06 -12.97
CA GLN A 138 5.84 -26.57 -14.26
C GLN A 138 5.41 -25.11 -14.46
N GLU A 139 4.14 -24.81 -14.20
CA GLU A 139 3.56 -23.49 -14.44
C GLU A 139 4.09 -22.44 -13.46
N LEU A 140 4.20 -22.76 -12.16
CA LEU A 140 4.83 -21.88 -11.17
C LEU A 140 6.25 -21.44 -11.57
N ARG A 141 7.00 -22.31 -12.27
CA ARG A 141 8.33 -21.98 -12.80
C ARG A 141 8.27 -21.19 -14.10
N ARG A 142 7.24 -21.39 -14.94
CA ARG A 142 7.03 -20.60 -16.16
C ARG A 142 6.71 -19.15 -15.80
N GLU A 143 5.77 -18.96 -14.89
CA GLU A 143 5.31 -17.63 -14.42
C GLU A 143 6.44 -16.87 -13.72
N LEU A 144 7.16 -17.48 -12.78
CA LEU A 144 8.31 -16.83 -12.14
C LEU A 144 9.41 -16.41 -13.14
N ARG A 145 9.67 -17.20 -14.18
CA ARG A 145 10.64 -16.82 -15.24
C ARG A 145 10.12 -15.69 -16.12
N GLU A 146 8.82 -15.67 -16.42
CA GLU A 146 8.16 -14.60 -17.16
C GLU A 146 8.19 -13.27 -16.39
N ILE A 147 7.85 -13.30 -15.09
CA ILE A 147 7.95 -12.17 -14.15
C ILE A 147 9.41 -11.69 -14.06
N ALA A 148 10.37 -12.61 -13.89
CA ALA A 148 11.79 -12.30 -13.82
C ALA A 148 12.34 -11.64 -15.09
N ALA A 149 11.84 -12.04 -16.27
CA ALA A 149 12.23 -11.53 -17.59
C ALA A 149 11.55 -10.20 -17.93
N ALA A 150 10.36 -9.94 -17.39
CA ALA A 150 9.70 -8.63 -17.44
C ALA A 150 10.33 -7.61 -16.47
N GLY A 151 11.39 -7.97 -15.73
CA GLY A 151 12.18 -7.06 -14.89
C GLY A 151 11.68 -6.90 -13.45
N PHE A 152 10.92 -7.86 -12.92
CA PHE A 152 10.41 -7.84 -11.55
C PHE A 152 11.27 -8.68 -10.60
N GLY A 153 11.40 -8.21 -9.36
CA GLY A 153 12.35 -8.73 -8.36
C GLY A 153 11.76 -9.73 -7.38
N GLY A 154 10.44 -9.92 -7.38
CA GLY A 154 9.78 -10.79 -6.43
C GLY A 154 8.26 -10.85 -6.58
N VAL A 155 7.66 -11.71 -5.76
CA VAL A 155 6.22 -11.99 -5.72
C VAL A 155 5.75 -12.12 -4.27
N GLU A 156 4.49 -11.83 -4.01
CA GLU A 156 3.78 -12.23 -2.79
C GLU A 156 2.78 -13.32 -3.16
N ILE A 157 2.84 -14.50 -2.56
CA ILE A 157 1.85 -15.56 -2.82
C ILE A 157 0.64 -15.35 -1.91
N ALA A 158 -0.53 -15.17 -2.53
CA ALA A 158 -1.83 -14.99 -1.87
C ALA A 158 -2.86 -16.01 -2.37
N ASP A 159 -3.68 -16.53 -1.45
CA ASP A 159 -4.72 -17.53 -1.75
C ASP A 159 -6.07 -16.84 -2.04
N VAL A 160 -6.59 -16.99 -3.27
CA VAL A 160 -7.74 -16.24 -3.79
C VAL A 160 -8.64 -17.17 -4.62
N TYR A 161 -9.90 -17.34 -4.23
CA TYR A 161 -10.87 -18.20 -4.93
C TYR A 161 -12.02 -17.41 -5.58
N ASP A 162 -12.04 -16.08 -5.53
CA ASP A 162 -13.20 -15.23 -5.84
C ASP A 162 -13.88 -15.50 -7.20
N ALA A 163 -13.09 -15.85 -8.22
CA ALA A 163 -13.53 -16.19 -9.58
C ALA A 163 -13.52 -17.69 -9.91
N VAL A 164 -13.38 -18.57 -8.91
CA VAL A 164 -13.38 -20.03 -9.07
C VAL A 164 -14.82 -20.54 -9.15
N SER A 165 -15.33 -20.71 -10.37
CA SER A 165 -16.73 -21.06 -10.64
C SER A 165 -17.05 -22.56 -10.55
N ALA A 166 -16.04 -23.43 -10.39
CA ALA A 166 -16.21 -24.86 -10.17
C ALA A 166 -15.46 -25.35 -8.90
N PRO A 167 -16.01 -26.31 -8.10
CA PRO A 167 -15.45 -26.64 -6.79
C PRO A 167 -14.02 -27.18 -6.80
N ILE A 168 -13.18 -26.61 -5.93
CA ILE A 168 -11.88 -27.14 -5.52
C ILE A 168 -12.05 -27.90 -4.19
N ASP A 169 -11.41 -29.06 -4.01
CA ASP A 169 -11.44 -29.79 -2.74
C ASP A 169 -10.49 -29.13 -1.70
N PRO A 170 -11.00 -28.52 -0.62
CA PRO A 170 -10.17 -27.89 0.42
C PRO A 170 -9.24 -28.87 1.13
N LYS A 171 -9.58 -30.16 1.22
CA LYS A 171 -8.78 -31.18 1.92
C LYS A 171 -7.52 -31.56 1.15
N LEU A 172 -7.56 -31.38 -0.17
CA LEU A 172 -6.47 -31.72 -1.08
C LEU A 172 -5.67 -30.49 -1.50
N TYR A 173 -6.34 -29.35 -1.71
CA TYR A 173 -5.75 -28.15 -2.32
C TYR A 173 -5.89 -26.87 -1.50
N GLY A 174 -6.58 -26.88 -0.35
CA GLY A 174 -6.70 -25.69 0.49
C GLY A 174 -5.38 -25.22 1.10
N TRP A 175 -5.38 -24.00 1.64
CA TRP A 175 -4.24 -23.44 2.37
C TRP A 175 -3.88 -24.30 3.60
N GLY A 176 -2.58 -24.42 3.89
CA GLY A 176 -2.08 -25.30 4.96
C GLY A 176 -2.07 -26.80 4.64
N THR A 177 -2.50 -27.22 3.45
CA THR A 177 -2.39 -28.63 3.03
C THR A 177 -0.95 -29.01 2.63
N PRO A 178 -0.61 -30.32 2.62
CA PRO A 178 0.64 -30.79 2.05
C PRO A 178 0.82 -30.48 0.54
N ALA A 179 -0.25 -30.14 -0.18
CA ALA A 179 -0.14 -29.64 -1.56
C ALA A 179 0.37 -28.19 -1.57
N TRP A 180 -0.23 -27.33 -0.74
CA TRP A 180 0.17 -25.93 -0.59
C TRP A 180 1.67 -25.80 -0.27
N ASN A 181 2.15 -26.55 0.72
CA ASN A 181 3.56 -26.51 1.12
C ASN A 181 4.53 -26.94 -0.01
N ARG A 182 4.13 -27.91 -0.84
CA ARG A 182 4.93 -28.32 -2.01
C ARG A 182 4.94 -27.26 -3.11
N ALA A 183 3.83 -26.58 -3.34
CA ALA A 183 3.74 -25.48 -4.30
C ALA A 183 4.62 -24.29 -3.86
N VAL A 184 4.49 -23.87 -2.59
CA VAL A 184 5.33 -22.82 -1.98
C VAL A 184 6.82 -23.19 -2.02
N ALA A 185 7.19 -24.43 -1.69
CA ALA A 185 8.58 -24.89 -1.77
C ALA A 185 9.14 -24.88 -3.21
N VAL A 186 8.32 -25.17 -4.24
CA VAL A 186 8.73 -25.05 -5.65
C VAL A 186 8.90 -23.58 -6.07
N ALA A 187 8.00 -22.69 -5.64
CA ALA A 187 8.10 -21.27 -5.93
C ALA A 187 9.37 -20.65 -5.31
N LEU A 188 9.64 -20.95 -4.02
CA LEU A 188 10.86 -20.52 -3.33
C LEU A 188 12.14 -21.06 -3.97
N ASP A 189 12.13 -22.33 -4.40
CA ASP A 189 13.28 -22.96 -5.04
C ASP A 189 13.59 -22.38 -6.42
N GLU A 190 12.58 -21.95 -7.19
CA GLU A 190 12.79 -21.29 -8.47
C GLU A 190 13.13 -19.80 -8.31
N ALA A 191 12.49 -19.10 -7.37
CA ALA A 191 12.85 -17.72 -7.03
C ALA A 191 14.32 -17.61 -6.62
N ALA A 192 14.82 -18.57 -5.83
CA ALA A 192 16.24 -18.68 -5.48
C ALA A 192 17.18 -18.86 -6.69
N ARG A 193 16.72 -19.50 -7.79
CA ARG A 193 17.51 -19.58 -9.05
C ARG A 193 17.51 -18.27 -9.84
N LEU A 194 16.45 -17.48 -9.71
CA LEU A 194 16.22 -16.24 -10.45
C LEU A 194 16.77 -14.99 -9.73
N GLY A 195 17.24 -15.16 -8.48
CA GLY A 195 17.62 -14.08 -7.57
C GLY A 195 16.43 -13.30 -7.00
N MET A 196 15.21 -13.86 -7.11
CA MET A 196 13.97 -13.21 -6.70
C MET A 196 13.63 -13.47 -5.24
N THR A 197 12.82 -12.58 -4.67
CA THR A 197 12.22 -12.71 -3.34
C THR A 197 10.77 -13.18 -3.39
N VAL A 198 10.34 -13.91 -2.36
CA VAL A 198 8.97 -14.40 -2.16
C VAL A 198 8.47 -13.95 -0.80
N ASP A 199 7.32 -13.31 -0.79
CA ASP A 199 6.51 -13.01 0.38
C ASP A 199 5.31 -13.97 0.47
N LEU A 200 4.75 -14.14 1.67
CA LEU A 200 3.61 -15.03 1.93
C LEU A 200 2.56 -14.33 2.81
N THR A 201 1.27 -14.39 2.45
CA THR A 201 0.17 -13.91 3.31
C THR A 201 0.08 -14.76 4.59
N LEU A 202 -0.11 -14.12 5.76
CA LEU A 202 -0.15 -14.82 7.06
C LEU A 202 -1.32 -15.81 7.22
N GLY A 203 -2.39 -15.64 6.42
CA GLY A 203 -3.54 -16.54 6.33
C GLY A 203 -3.89 -16.85 4.87
N PRO A 204 -4.95 -17.66 4.64
CA PRO A 204 -5.62 -17.71 3.35
C PRO A 204 -6.43 -16.42 3.17
N HIS A 205 -6.34 -15.76 2.01
CA HIS A 205 -6.97 -14.44 1.80
C HIS A 205 -6.61 -13.46 2.94
N TRP A 206 -7.51 -12.52 3.22
CA TRP A 206 -7.52 -11.67 4.41
C TRP A 206 -8.92 -11.61 5.07
N PRO A 207 -9.03 -11.20 6.36
CA PRO A 207 -7.95 -10.98 7.33
C PRO A 207 -7.33 -12.30 7.83
N SER A 208 -6.25 -12.24 8.62
CA SER A 208 -5.58 -13.43 9.18
C SER A 208 -6.55 -14.37 9.89
N ALA A 209 -6.76 -15.55 9.30
CA ALA A 209 -7.70 -16.57 9.73
C ALA A 209 -7.06 -17.97 9.76
N LEU A 210 -7.53 -18.84 10.66
CA LEU A 210 -6.95 -20.17 10.86
C LEU A 210 -8.01 -21.28 10.91
N PRO A 211 -7.79 -22.44 10.25
CA PRO A 211 -8.66 -23.61 10.36
C PRO A 211 -8.39 -24.44 11.64
N SER A 212 -7.42 -24.05 12.46
CA SER A 212 -7.12 -24.68 13.76
C SER A 212 -7.99 -24.16 14.91
N ILE A 213 -8.83 -23.14 14.68
CA ILE A 213 -9.68 -22.52 15.70
C ILE A 213 -11.16 -22.57 15.31
N THR A 214 -12.01 -22.50 16.34
CA THR A 214 -13.47 -22.32 16.22
C THR A 214 -13.85 -20.91 16.74
N PRO A 215 -15.07 -20.42 16.49
CA PRO A 215 -15.51 -19.14 17.06
C PRO A 215 -15.36 -19.06 18.59
N ASP A 216 -15.74 -20.10 19.33
CA ASP A 216 -15.59 -20.16 20.80
C ASP A 216 -14.12 -20.32 21.30
N SER A 217 -13.12 -20.32 20.41
CA SER A 217 -11.72 -20.49 20.80
C SER A 217 -11.12 -19.20 21.39
N PRO A 218 -10.28 -19.27 22.46
CA PRO A 218 -9.65 -18.09 23.08
C PRO A 218 -8.71 -17.25 22.19
N ALA A 219 -8.51 -17.65 20.94
CA ALA A 219 -7.70 -16.99 19.94
C ALA A 219 -8.52 -16.40 18.76
N ALA A 220 -9.85 -16.56 18.77
CA ALA A 220 -10.75 -16.02 17.74
C ALA A 220 -11.18 -14.58 18.04
N ALA A 221 -11.39 -13.76 17.01
CA ALA A 221 -11.80 -12.37 17.15
C ALA A 221 -13.08 -12.21 18.00
N GLN A 222 -13.08 -11.22 18.91
CA GLN A 222 -14.19 -10.94 19.84
C GLN A 222 -14.78 -9.54 19.59
N GLU A 223 -16.04 -9.38 19.96
CA GLU A 223 -16.75 -8.11 19.99
C GLU A 223 -17.51 -7.87 21.30
N MET A 224 -17.64 -6.60 21.69
CA MET A 224 -18.52 -6.15 22.76
C MET A 224 -19.87 -5.72 22.19
N VAL A 225 -20.95 -6.18 22.82
CA VAL A 225 -22.34 -6.06 22.35
C VAL A 225 -23.30 -5.92 23.53
N HIS A 226 -24.50 -5.39 23.33
CA HIS A 226 -25.45 -5.20 24.43
C HIS A 226 -26.85 -5.73 24.15
N GLY A 227 -27.52 -6.15 25.23
CA GLY A 227 -28.97 -6.17 25.34
C GLY A 227 -29.45 -4.93 26.09
N GLN A 228 -30.66 -4.45 25.80
CA GLN A 228 -31.25 -3.29 26.47
C GLN A 228 -32.72 -3.49 26.84
N ARG A 229 -33.15 -2.85 27.94
CA ARG A 229 -34.56 -2.66 28.32
C ARG A 229 -34.75 -1.22 28.80
N ILE A 230 -35.78 -0.55 28.29
CA ILE A 230 -36.24 0.74 28.83
C ILE A 230 -37.09 0.44 30.07
N VAL A 231 -36.93 1.24 31.13
CA VAL A 231 -37.51 1.03 32.45
C VAL A 231 -38.09 2.35 32.95
N ALA A 232 -39.35 2.37 33.38
CA ALA A 232 -39.97 3.57 33.95
C ALA A 232 -39.46 3.85 35.38
N ALA A 233 -39.46 5.12 35.81
CA ALA A 233 -39.13 5.48 37.19
C ALA A 233 -40.03 4.74 38.20
N GLY A 234 -39.45 4.03 39.16
CA GLY A 234 -40.17 3.18 40.11
C GLY A 234 -40.57 1.78 39.60
N GLU A 235 -40.37 1.46 38.32
CA GLU A 235 -40.60 0.11 37.80
C GLU A 235 -39.57 -0.87 38.39
N THR A 236 -40.02 -2.08 38.73
CA THR A 236 -39.13 -3.17 39.15
C THR A 236 -38.95 -4.17 38.02
N VAL A 237 -37.72 -4.27 37.52
CA VAL A 237 -37.29 -5.32 36.60
C VAL A 237 -36.89 -6.54 37.43
N SER A 238 -37.52 -7.69 37.15
CA SER A 238 -37.16 -8.98 37.73
C SER A 238 -37.17 -10.06 36.65
N GLY A 239 -36.12 -10.88 36.59
CA GLY A 239 -35.97 -11.98 35.64
C GLY A 239 -34.66 -11.95 34.84
N ALA A 240 -34.62 -12.66 33.72
CA ALA A 240 -33.43 -12.82 32.89
C ALA A 240 -32.93 -11.50 32.26
N LEU A 241 -31.60 -11.36 32.15
CA LEU A 241 -30.96 -10.22 31.49
C LEU A 241 -31.30 -10.16 29.98
N PRO A 242 -31.42 -8.95 29.38
CA PRO A 242 -31.64 -8.82 27.95
C PRO A 242 -30.45 -9.37 27.15
N GLY A 243 -30.75 -10.19 26.13
CA GLY A 243 -29.75 -10.72 25.20
C GLY A 243 -29.29 -9.67 24.17
N PRO A 244 -28.16 -9.89 23.49
CA PRO A 244 -27.64 -8.98 22.47
C PRO A 244 -28.68 -8.64 21.38
N ILE A 245 -28.84 -7.35 21.06
CA ILE A 245 -29.85 -6.88 20.08
C ILE A 245 -29.50 -7.13 18.61
N LEU A 246 -28.28 -7.59 18.31
CA LEU A 246 -27.78 -7.81 16.95
C LEU A 246 -27.13 -9.20 16.81
N PRO A 247 -27.17 -9.83 15.61
CA PRO A 247 -26.43 -11.05 15.30
C PRO A 247 -24.91 -10.85 15.40
N PRO A 248 -24.10 -11.91 15.54
CA PRO A 248 -22.64 -11.82 15.51
C PRO A 248 -22.12 -11.18 14.22
N SER A 249 -21.11 -10.33 14.32
CA SER A 249 -20.58 -9.55 13.18
C SER A 249 -20.12 -10.38 11.97
N GLY A 250 -19.74 -11.64 12.17
CA GLY A 250 -19.36 -12.57 11.11
C GLY A 250 -20.53 -13.37 10.51
N GLN A 251 -21.78 -13.16 10.94
CA GLN A 251 -22.95 -13.82 10.37
C GLN A 251 -23.36 -13.12 9.06
N THR A 252 -23.08 -13.76 7.93
CA THR A 252 -23.29 -13.23 6.57
C THR A 252 -23.98 -14.28 5.68
N PRO A 253 -24.40 -13.98 4.44
CA PRO A 253 -24.99 -14.99 3.55
C PRO A 253 -24.09 -16.21 3.29
N GLY A 254 -22.75 -16.03 3.29
CA GLY A 254 -21.78 -17.13 3.20
C GLY A 254 -21.45 -17.82 4.53
N ASN A 255 -22.04 -17.34 5.63
CA ASN A 255 -21.84 -17.85 7.00
C ASN A 255 -23.14 -17.68 7.84
N PRO A 256 -24.26 -18.32 7.46
CA PRO A 256 -25.56 -18.03 8.07
C PRO A 256 -25.74 -18.67 9.46
N ASP A 257 -25.18 -19.87 9.68
CA ASP A 257 -25.43 -20.71 10.86
C ASP A 257 -24.46 -20.45 12.03
N VAL A 258 -24.32 -19.17 12.42
CA VAL A 258 -23.41 -18.79 13.51
C VAL A 258 -24.02 -19.12 14.88
N GLN A 259 -23.31 -19.94 15.65
CA GLN A 259 -23.57 -20.21 17.08
C GLN A 259 -22.31 -19.86 17.88
N VAL A 260 -22.45 -19.00 18.89
CA VAL A 260 -21.33 -18.48 19.71
C VAL A 260 -21.73 -18.32 21.17
N ARG A 261 -20.79 -18.53 22.10
CA ARG A 261 -20.98 -18.22 23.52
C ARG A 261 -20.85 -16.72 23.77
N ARG A 262 -21.71 -16.20 24.66
CA ARG A 262 -21.63 -14.84 25.18
C ARG A 262 -21.25 -14.86 26.66
N HIS A 263 -20.41 -13.92 27.04
CA HIS A 263 -19.89 -13.76 28.40
C HIS A 263 -20.34 -12.39 28.93
N LEU A 264 -20.83 -12.32 30.16
CA LEU A 264 -21.32 -11.07 30.74
C LEU A 264 -20.13 -10.19 31.14
N VAL A 265 -20.15 -8.92 30.71
CA VAL A 265 -19.11 -7.92 31.02
C VAL A 265 -19.59 -6.99 32.13
N ALA A 266 -20.79 -6.44 31.99
CA ALA A 266 -21.42 -5.54 32.96
C ALA A 266 -22.95 -5.57 32.84
N VAL A 267 -23.64 -5.23 33.92
CA VAL A 267 -25.05 -4.85 33.90
C VAL A 267 -25.19 -3.47 34.50
N LEU A 268 -25.63 -2.50 33.70
CA LEU A 268 -25.64 -1.09 34.05
C LEU A 268 -27.06 -0.54 33.98
N ALA A 269 -27.42 0.34 34.92
CA ALA A 269 -28.60 1.17 34.81
C ALA A 269 -28.21 2.65 34.74
N LEU A 270 -28.63 3.34 33.68
CA LEU A 270 -28.38 4.77 33.46
C LEU A 270 -29.70 5.51 33.20
N ARG A 271 -29.77 6.78 33.61
CA ARG A 271 -30.90 7.65 33.27
C ARG A 271 -30.71 8.21 31.87
N CYS A 272 -31.78 8.25 31.08
CA CYS A 272 -31.76 8.91 29.77
C CYS A 272 -31.90 10.43 29.96
N ALA A 273 -31.14 11.20 29.19
CA ALA A 273 -31.11 12.67 29.28
C ALA A 273 -32.39 13.33 28.75
N GLN A 274 -33.12 12.60 27.89
CA GLN A 274 -34.42 12.88 27.28
C GLN A 274 -35.15 11.52 27.13
N ASP A 275 -35.60 11.15 25.94
CA ASP A 275 -36.14 9.81 25.66
C ASP A 275 -35.05 8.72 25.66
N CYS A 276 -35.42 7.48 25.97
CA CYS A 276 -34.53 6.31 25.88
C CYS A 276 -34.54 5.62 24.50
N THR A 277 -34.98 6.31 23.45
CA THR A 277 -35.12 5.79 22.08
C THR A 277 -34.29 6.59 21.08
N ALA A 278 -33.52 5.91 20.24
CA ALA A 278 -32.75 6.54 19.17
C ALA A 278 -33.68 7.12 18.09
N GLN A 279 -33.29 8.27 17.53
CA GLN A 279 -34.05 8.95 16.47
C GLN A 279 -33.22 8.99 15.19
N GLY A 280 -33.64 8.27 14.15
CA GLY A 280 -32.90 8.21 12.87
C GLY A 280 -31.46 7.73 13.02
N THR A 281 -30.49 8.63 12.80
CA THR A 281 -29.04 8.42 13.00
C THR A 281 -28.55 8.68 14.42
N ASP A 282 -29.36 9.32 15.26
CA ASP A 282 -28.88 9.95 16.48
C ASP A 282 -28.82 8.94 17.65
N PRO A 283 -27.77 8.95 18.48
CA PRO A 283 -27.62 8.06 19.63
C PRO A 283 -28.55 8.47 20.79
N VAL A 284 -28.88 7.52 21.66
CA VAL A 284 -29.58 7.84 22.93
C VAL A 284 -28.60 8.56 23.86
N VAL A 285 -28.99 9.74 24.33
CA VAL A 285 -28.17 10.55 25.23
C VAL A 285 -28.38 10.09 26.68
N LEU A 286 -27.30 9.72 27.37
CA LEU A 286 -27.30 9.19 28.73
C LEU A 286 -26.68 10.17 29.73
N GLU A 287 -27.09 10.03 30.99
CA GLU A 287 -26.51 10.73 32.13
C GLU A 287 -25.42 9.85 32.75
N ALA A 288 -24.15 10.27 32.66
CA ALA A 288 -23.04 9.53 33.29
C ALA A 288 -23.13 9.58 34.84
N GLN A 289 -23.51 10.73 35.39
CA GLN A 289 -23.68 10.89 36.83
C GLN A 289 -24.91 10.12 37.33
N GLY A 290 -24.69 9.23 38.30
CA GLY A 290 -25.74 8.38 38.87
C GLY A 290 -25.98 7.07 38.11
N ALA A 291 -25.12 6.72 37.15
CA ALA A 291 -25.04 5.37 36.60
C ALA A 291 -24.81 4.34 37.72
N GLN A 292 -25.51 3.20 37.66
CA GLN A 292 -25.40 2.12 38.64
C GLN A 292 -24.82 0.89 37.97
N ASP A 293 -23.70 0.37 38.51
CA ASP A 293 -23.29 -1.00 38.24
C ASP A 293 -24.13 -1.96 39.10
N LEU A 294 -24.75 -2.93 38.44
CA LEU A 294 -25.63 -3.96 39.00
C LEU A 294 -25.08 -5.37 38.77
N THR A 295 -23.88 -5.51 38.20
CA THR A 295 -23.26 -6.79 37.81
C THR A 295 -23.17 -7.75 38.98
N ASP A 296 -22.71 -7.27 40.15
CA ASP A 296 -22.61 -8.06 41.38
C ASP A 296 -23.96 -8.49 41.97
N ARG A 297 -25.08 -7.97 41.44
CA ARG A 297 -26.45 -8.36 41.83
C ARG A 297 -27.03 -9.47 40.94
N VAL A 298 -26.35 -9.82 39.84
CA VAL A 298 -26.80 -10.87 38.91
C VAL A 298 -26.59 -12.24 39.53
N ARG A 299 -27.62 -13.10 39.52
CA ARG A 299 -27.53 -14.51 39.95
C ARG A 299 -28.19 -15.38 38.91
N ASP A 300 -27.50 -16.43 38.46
CA ASP A 300 -27.96 -17.39 37.45
C ASP A 300 -28.52 -16.75 36.16
N GLY A 301 -27.91 -15.64 35.73
CA GLY A 301 -28.33 -14.87 34.55
C GLY A 301 -29.57 -13.99 34.76
N GLN A 302 -30.05 -13.85 35.99
CA GLN A 302 -31.21 -13.05 36.38
C GLN A 302 -30.79 -11.85 37.24
N LEU A 303 -31.60 -10.79 37.19
CA LEU A 303 -31.50 -9.58 38.01
C LEU A 303 -32.86 -9.31 38.68
N SER A 304 -32.83 -8.70 39.87
CA SER A 304 -33.98 -7.99 40.44
C SER A 304 -33.53 -6.58 40.87
N TRP A 305 -34.14 -5.54 40.30
CA TRP A 305 -33.78 -4.13 40.52
C TRP A 305 -34.97 -3.20 40.28
N THR A 306 -35.09 -2.16 41.11
CA THR A 306 -36.12 -1.12 40.99
C THR A 306 -35.49 0.19 40.55
N ALA A 307 -36.03 0.81 39.49
CA ALA A 307 -35.53 2.07 38.97
C ALA A 307 -35.79 3.23 39.95
N PRO A 308 -34.79 4.09 40.23
CA PRO A 308 -35.00 5.30 41.03
C PRO A 308 -36.02 6.27 40.42
N ALA A 309 -36.49 7.19 41.26
CA ALA A 309 -37.34 8.30 40.81
C ALA A 309 -36.59 9.27 39.88
N GLY A 310 -37.32 9.89 38.95
CA GLY A 310 -36.83 10.96 38.08
C GLY A 310 -36.27 10.49 36.74
N GLY A 311 -37.10 10.59 35.68
CA GLY A 311 -36.75 10.27 34.30
C GLY A 311 -36.86 8.78 33.93
N PRO A 312 -36.94 8.45 32.64
CA PRO A 312 -36.86 7.07 32.18
C PRO A 312 -35.41 6.56 32.29
N TRP A 313 -35.27 5.28 32.61
CA TRP A 313 -33.99 4.58 32.75
C TRP A 313 -33.80 3.59 31.61
N ILE A 314 -32.54 3.30 31.30
CA ILE A 314 -32.17 2.16 30.46
C ILE A 314 -31.33 1.18 31.28
N LEU A 315 -31.76 -0.09 31.27
CA LEU A 315 -31.01 -1.22 31.78
C LEU A 315 -30.27 -1.86 30.62
N LEU A 316 -28.94 -1.85 30.67
CA LEU A 316 -28.04 -2.45 29.70
C LEU A 316 -27.42 -3.72 30.29
N ALA A 317 -27.47 -4.82 29.56
CA ALA A 317 -26.60 -5.97 29.81
C ALA A 317 -25.54 -6.00 28.71
N ILE A 318 -24.30 -5.69 29.06
CA ILE A 318 -23.16 -5.66 28.17
C ILE A 318 -22.48 -7.04 28.21
N TRP A 319 -22.24 -7.60 27.04
CA TRP A 319 -21.65 -8.91 26.82
C TRP A 319 -20.44 -8.78 25.91
N HIS A 320 -19.50 -9.72 25.98
CA HIS A 320 -18.61 -10.02 24.85
C HIS A 320 -18.92 -11.38 24.27
N ARG A 321 -18.60 -11.56 22.98
CA ARG A 321 -18.74 -12.82 22.25
C ARG A 321 -17.75 -12.89 21.08
N PRO A 322 -17.47 -14.07 20.53
CA PRO A 322 -16.81 -14.19 19.23
C PRO A 322 -17.58 -13.48 18.12
N THR A 323 -16.86 -12.87 17.17
CA THR A 323 -17.45 -12.33 15.94
C THR A 323 -17.92 -13.45 15.00
N ALA A 324 -17.23 -14.60 15.05
CA ALA A 324 -17.31 -15.69 14.08
C ALA A 324 -17.00 -15.30 12.62
N GLN A 325 -16.24 -14.22 12.41
CA GLN A 325 -15.81 -13.79 11.07
C GLN A 325 -14.97 -14.88 10.38
N ARG A 326 -15.33 -15.19 9.14
CA ARG A 326 -14.50 -15.88 8.15
C ARG A 326 -13.89 -14.84 7.20
N VAL A 327 -12.86 -15.24 6.44
CA VAL A 327 -12.18 -14.40 5.44
C VAL A 327 -13.16 -13.71 4.48
N ASN A 328 -12.84 -12.49 4.05
CA ASN A 328 -13.84 -11.58 3.48
C ASN A 328 -14.31 -11.93 2.06
N MET A 329 -13.58 -12.82 1.37
CA MET A 329 -14.02 -13.52 0.15
C MET A 329 -15.49 -14.01 0.20
N PHE A 330 -15.94 -14.52 1.36
CA PHE A 330 -17.31 -15.04 1.53
C PHE A 330 -18.40 -13.96 1.61
N ASP A 331 -18.05 -12.66 1.61
CA ASP A 331 -19.01 -11.57 1.48
C ASP A 331 -19.29 -11.25 0.00
N MET A 332 -18.24 -11.28 -0.84
CA MET A 332 -18.34 -10.97 -2.28
C MET A 332 -18.92 -12.16 -3.06
N SER A 333 -18.47 -13.37 -2.74
CA SER A 333 -18.94 -14.62 -3.38
C SER A 333 -19.33 -15.67 -2.34
N PRO A 334 -20.51 -15.55 -1.70
CA PRO A 334 -20.97 -16.46 -0.64
C PRO A 334 -21.22 -17.91 -1.11
N GLY A 335 -21.26 -18.15 -2.44
CA GLY A 335 -21.36 -19.49 -3.03
C GLY A 335 -20.02 -20.20 -3.26
N ASN A 336 -18.88 -19.56 -2.99
CA ASN A 336 -17.57 -20.13 -3.31
C ASN A 336 -17.20 -21.33 -2.43
N ALA A 337 -16.48 -22.28 -3.03
CA ALA A 337 -15.86 -23.38 -2.30
C ALA A 337 -14.91 -22.83 -1.22
N PRO A 338 -14.83 -23.47 -0.04
CA PRO A 338 -13.99 -22.97 1.04
C PRO A 338 -12.49 -23.14 0.73
N VAL A 339 -11.69 -22.16 1.15
CA VAL A 339 -10.22 -22.17 1.08
C VAL A 339 -9.56 -23.18 2.03
N THR A 340 -10.27 -23.65 3.06
CA THR A 340 -9.77 -24.62 4.06
C THR A 340 -10.86 -25.58 4.54
N ASP A 341 -10.43 -26.77 5.00
CA ASP A 341 -11.26 -27.72 5.75
C ASP A 341 -10.57 -28.04 7.10
N PRO A 342 -11.22 -27.79 8.26
CA PRO A 342 -12.48 -27.04 8.41
C PRO A 342 -12.31 -25.55 8.01
N HIS A 343 -13.40 -24.79 8.03
CA HIS A 343 -13.37 -23.36 7.70
C HIS A 343 -12.45 -22.56 8.63
N ALA A 344 -11.66 -21.66 8.04
CA ALA A 344 -10.81 -20.73 8.79
C ALA A 344 -11.63 -19.56 9.37
N TYR A 345 -11.39 -19.26 10.65
CA TYR A 345 -11.97 -18.11 11.36
C TYR A 345 -10.89 -17.09 11.73
N VAL A 346 -11.25 -15.79 11.70
CA VAL A 346 -10.34 -14.66 11.95
C VAL A 346 -9.89 -14.63 13.42
N VAL A 347 -8.59 -14.41 13.62
CA VAL A 347 -7.97 -14.40 14.95
C VAL A 347 -8.21 -13.09 15.71
N ASP A 348 -8.05 -13.13 17.04
CA ASP A 348 -7.96 -11.92 17.86
C ASP A 348 -6.64 -11.18 17.56
N HIS A 349 -6.74 -10.04 16.87
CA HIS A 349 -5.59 -9.21 16.49
C HIS A 349 -5.10 -8.30 17.65
N PHE A 350 -5.82 -8.24 18.77
CA PHE A 350 -5.49 -7.41 19.93
C PHE A 350 -5.07 -8.24 21.15
N GLY A 351 -5.51 -9.50 21.23
CA GLY A 351 -5.16 -10.47 22.27
C GLY A 351 -3.96 -11.35 21.89
N ALA A 352 -3.03 -11.54 22.82
CA ALA A 352 -1.80 -12.30 22.59
C ALA A 352 -2.01 -13.79 22.22
N GLN A 353 -3.23 -14.34 22.36
CA GLN A 353 -3.55 -15.70 21.92
C GLN A 353 -3.73 -15.81 20.40
N GLY A 354 -4.27 -14.78 19.72
CA GLY A 354 -4.47 -14.81 18.27
C GLY A 354 -3.15 -14.88 17.51
N SER A 355 -2.18 -14.05 17.89
CA SER A 355 -0.81 -14.09 17.33
C SER A 355 -0.10 -15.41 17.62
N ARG A 356 -0.21 -15.95 18.85
CA ARG A 356 0.34 -17.28 19.16
C ARG A 356 -0.29 -18.40 18.33
N ALA A 357 -1.60 -18.32 18.05
CA ALA A 357 -2.27 -19.28 17.18
C ALA A 357 -1.76 -19.20 15.74
N VAL A 358 -1.50 -18.00 15.21
CA VAL A 358 -0.89 -17.82 13.88
C VAL A 358 0.51 -18.40 13.82
N THR A 359 1.42 -18.00 14.72
CA THR A 359 2.80 -18.49 14.70
C THR A 359 2.87 -20.00 14.90
N ALA A 360 2.09 -20.55 15.84
CA ALA A 360 2.04 -22.00 16.07
C ALA A 360 1.48 -22.76 14.84
N PHE A 361 0.43 -22.26 14.18
CA PHE A 361 -0.07 -22.90 12.95
C PHE A 361 0.99 -22.89 11.84
N TRP A 362 1.72 -21.79 11.67
CA TRP A 362 2.82 -21.74 10.72
C TRP A 362 3.93 -22.74 11.06
N ASP A 363 4.41 -22.75 12.30
CA ASP A 363 5.48 -23.65 12.74
C ASP A 363 5.10 -25.14 12.66
N ASP A 364 3.85 -25.51 12.99
CA ASP A 364 3.34 -26.88 12.99
C ASP A 364 2.89 -27.39 11.59
N ARG A 365 2.40 -26.50 10.71
CA ARG A 365 1.70 -26.89 9.47
C ARG A 365 2.33 -26.42 8.17
N LEU A 366 2.91 -25.22 8.12
CA LEU A 366 3.36 -24.58 6.88
C LEU A 366 4.88 -24.64 6.73
N LEU A 367 5.62 -24.46 7.82
CA LEU A 367 7.08 -24.39 7.84
C LEU A 367 7.73 -25.79 7.88
N THR A 368 7.48 -26.58 6.84
CA THR A 368 8.17 -27.85 6.59
C THR A 368 9.68 -27.64 6.39
N PRO A 369 10.53 -28.68 6.48
CA PRO A 369 11.97 -28.55 6.23
C PRO A 369 12.28 -27.93 4.85
N GLU A 370 11.51 -28.29 3.83
CA GLU A 370 11.65 -27.78 2.46
C GLU A 370 11.25 -26.30 2.37
N VAL A 371 10.15 -25.90 3.02
CA VAL A 371 9.72 -24.50 3.09
C VAL A 371 10.74 -23.66 3.85
N ARG A 372 11.16 -24.07 5.06
CA ARG A 372 12.19 -23.34 5.84
C ARG A 372 13.51 -23.21 5.05
N ALA A 373 13.95 -24.25 4.36
CA ALA A 373 15.14 -24.19 3.51
C ALA A 373 14.95 -23.30 2.27
N GLY A 374 13.73 -23.18 1.73
CA GLY A 374 13.39 -22.24 0.66
C GLY A 374 13.39 -20.79 1.15
N LEU A 375 12.78 -20.53 2.31
CA LEU A 375 12.72 -19.20 2.92
C LEU A 375 14.13 -18.66 3.22
N SER A 376 15.06 -19.50 3.69
CA SER A 376 16.46 -19.08 3.90
C SER A 376 17.26 -18.79 2.62
N ARG A 377 16.68 -18.97 1.42
CA ARG A 377 17.31 -18.64 0.11
C ARG A 377 16.57 -17.55 -0.67
N ALA A 378 15.25 -17.46 -0.53
CA ALA A 378 14.40 -16.57 -1.32
C ALA A 378 13.20 -16.00 -0.55
N GLY A 379 12.99 -16.34 0.72
CA GLY A 379 11.95 -15.72 1.54
C GLY A 379 12.32 -14.27 1.88
N HIS A 380 11.33 -13.39 1.94
CA HIS A 380 11.55 -11.98 2.29
C HIS A 380 10.60 -11.53 3.40
N ALA A 381 9.28 -11.48 3.20
CA ALA A 381 8.32 -11.07 4.23
C ALA A 381 7.15 -12.02 4.46
N PHE A 382 6.66 -12.06 5.69
CA PHE A 382 5.28 -12.44 5.97
C PHE A 382 4.40 -11.20 5.89
N PHE A 383 3.29 -11.29 5.17
CA PHE A 383 2.39 -10.16 4.91
C PHE A 383 1.10 -10.25 5.74
N GLU A 384 0.76 -9.17 6.42
CA GLU A 384 -0.58 -8.89 6.98
C GLU A 384 -1.24 -7.77 6.17
N ASP A 385 -2.28 -8.15 5.44
CA ASP A 385 -3.16 -7.29 4.66
C ASP A 385 -3.94 -6.31 5.55
N SER A 386 -4.71 -5.41 4.93
CA SER A 386 -5.61 -4.48 5.62
C SER A 386 -6.57 -5.24 6.55
N LEU A 387 -6.82 -4.67 7.75
CA LEU A 387 -7.36 -5.48 8.85
C LEU A 387 -8.81 -5.92 8.67
N GLU A 388 -9.64 -5.15 7.96
CA GLU A 388 -11.06 -5.42 7.64
C GLU A 388 -11.88 -6.22 8.70
N LEU A 389 -11.75 -5.86 9.98
CA LEU A 389 -12.33 -6.63 11.08
C LEU A 389 -13.82 -6.32 11.27
N LYS A 390 -14.65 -7.35 11.16
CA LYS A 390 -16.09 -7.28 11.40
C LYS A 390 -16.37 -7.38 12.89
N SER A 391 -16.67 -6.24 13.51
CA SER A 391 -17.10 -6.15 14.91
C SER A 391 -18.07 -4.98 15.09
N LEU A 392 -18.96 -5.06 16.08
CA LEU A 392 -19.72 -3.89 16.54
C LEU A 392 -18.83 -2.95 17.33
N GLN A 393 -18.07 -3.51 18.28
CA GLN A 393 -16.96 -2.85 18.95
C GLN A 393 -15.92 -3.94 19.25
N ILE A 394 -14.67 -3.72 18.83
CA ILE A 394 -13.57 -4.66 19.08
C ILE A 394 -13.43 -4.91 20.59
N TRP A 395 -13.25 -6.18 20.96
CA TRP A 395 -12.98 -6.64 22.31
C TRP A 395 -11.79 -7.61 22.31
N THR A 396 -11.09 -7.71 23.44
CA THR A 396 -10.12 -8.77 23.70
C THR A 396 -10.07 -9.07 25.22
N PRO A 397 -9.87 -10.32 25.66
CA PRO A 397 -9.71 -10.63 27.09
C PRO A 397 -8.55 -9.84 27.72
N GLY A 398 -8.81 -9.14 28.82
CA GLY A 398 -7.82 -8.25 29.47
C GLY A 398 -7.90 -6.78 29.05
N VAL A 399 -8.88 -6.38 28.23
CA VAL A 399 -8.99 -4.98 27.74
C VAL A 399 -9.41 -3.98 28.83
N LEU A 400 -10.25 -4.36 29.80
CA LEU A 400 -10.67 -3.47 30.89
C LEU A 400 -9.52 -3.21 31.85
N GLU A 401 -8.76 -4.26 32.16
CA GLU A 401 -7.56 -4.24 32.97
C GLU A 401 -6.48 -3.38 32.29
N ALA A 402 -6.24 -3.60 30.99
CA ALA A 402 -5.30 -2.81 30.19
C ALA A 402 -5.74 -1.35 29.92
N PHE A 403 -7.01 -1.00 30.17
CA PHE A 403 -7.49 0.37 30.25
C PHE A 403 -7.19 0.94 31.65
N ALA A 404 -7.62 0.26 32.71
CA ALA A 404 -7.47 0.70 34.10
C ALA A 404 -6.00 0.92 34.49
N ASP A 405 -5.09 0.03 34.08
CA ASP A 405 -3.62 0.16 34.24
C ASP A 405 -3.06 1.47 33.65
N ARG A 406 -3.75 2.07 32.67
CA ARG A 406 -3.33 3.28 31.94
C ARG A 406 -4.09 4.54 32.33
N ARG A 407 -5.26 4.42 32.96
CA ARG A 407 -6.16 5.55 33.30
C ARG A 407 -6.34 5.77 34.78
N GLY A 408 -6.08 4.75 35.60
CA GLY A 408 -6.29 4.80 37.05
C GLY A 408 -7.74 4.50 37.48
N HIS A 409 -8.65 4.21 36.55
CA HIS A 409 -10.05 3.87 36.84
C HIS A 409 -10.59 2.75 35.93
N ASP A 410 -11.64 2.09 36.41
CA ASP A 410 -12.37 1.06 35.68
C ASP A 410 -13.43 1.69 34.73
N PRO A 411 -13.40 1.44 33.42
CA PRO A 411 -14.33 2.02 32.46
C PRO A 411 -15.72 1.34 32.45
N ARG A 412 -16.03 0.38 33.33
CA ARG A 412 -17.32 -0.35 33.34
C ARG A 412 -18.56 0.54 33.18
N THR A 413 -18.65 1.67 33.89
CA THR A 413 -19.77 2.61 33.78
C THR A 413 -19.75 3.48 32.50
N GLU A 414 -18.61 3.54 31.82
CA GLU A 414 -18.34 4.34 30.61
C GLU A 414 -18.55 3.54 29.32
N LEU A 415 -18.50 2.20 29.38
CA LEU A 415 -18.75 1.27 28.27
C LEU A 415 -19.97 1.59 27.38
N PRO A 416 -21.10 2.16 27.86
CA PRO A 416 -22.24 2.48 27.00
C PRO A 416 -21.89 3.30 25.74
N VAL A 417 -20.99 4.29 25.81
CA VAL A 417 -20.67 5.13 24.64
C VAL A 417 -19.83 4.42 23.58
N LEU A 418 -19.28 3.25 23.91
CA LEU A 418 -18.54 2.36 23.02
C LEU A 418 -19.46 1.37 22.28
N LEU A 419 -20.75 1.33 22.59
CA LEU A 419 -21.71 0.40 21.97
C LEU A 419 -22.24 0.95 20.65
N PHE A 420 -22.42 0.06 19.67
CA PHE A 420 -22.95 0.36 18.35
C PHE A 420 -24.29 -0.35 18.08
N ARG A 421 -25.13 0.27 17.25
CA ARG A 421 -26.45 -0.24 16.82
C ARG A 421 -26.49 -0.66 15.34
N THR A 422 -25.42 -0.43 14.59
CA THR A 422 -25.21 -0.99 13.25
C THR A 422 -23.74 -1.39 13.09
N LEU A 423 -23.47 -2.34 12.21
CA LEU A 423 -22.11 -2.62 11.73
C LEU A 423 -21.62 -1.48 10.83
N LYS A 424 -20.29 -1.37 10.68
CA LYS A 424 -19.66 -0.66 9.55
C LYS A 424 -19.96 -1.46 8.28
N SER A 425 -20.30 -0.78 7.19
CA SER A 425 -20.34 -1.36 5.84
C SER A 425 -19.51 -0.52 4.88
N TRP A 426 -19.34 -0.99 3.64
CA TRP A 426 -18.71 -0.22 2.57
C TRP A 426 -19.45 1.10 2.25
N SER A 427 -20.76 1.16 2.53
CA SER A 427 -21.63 2.27 2.15
C SER A 427 -22.12 3.14 3.32
N ALA A 428 -21.86 2.74 4.58
CA ALA A 428 -22.27 3.48 5.77
C ALA A 428 -21.34 3.23 6.98
N PRO A 429 -21.01 4.27 7.77
CA PRO A 429 -20.29 4.10 9.03
C PRO A 429 -21.18 3.42 10.08
N ALA A 430 -20.54 2.79 11.07
CA ALA A 430 -21.24 2.21 12.22
C ALA A 430 -21.89 3.32 13.08
N GLN A 431 -23.17 3.15 13.43
CA GLN A 431 -23.90 4.10 14.27
C GLN A 431 -23.77 3.76 15.75
N ARG A 432 -23.35 4.71 16.60
CA ARG A 432 -23.34 4.51 18.06
C ARG A 432 -24.75 4.33 18.60
N ALA A 433 -24.88 3.48 19.62
CA ALA A 433 -26.12 3.29 20.35
C ALA A 433 -26.33 4.43 21.37
N PHE A 434 -25.27 4.84 22.05
CA PHE A 434 -25.31 5.81 23.15
C PHE A 434 -24.19 6.87 23.06
N VAL A 435 -24.45 8.02 23.69
CA VAL A 435 -23.46 9.06 24.04
C VAL A 435 -23.81 9.60 25.42
N PHE A 436 -22.88 10.22 26.14
CA PHE A 436 -23.24 10.97 27.34
C PHE A 436 -23.71 12.39 26.99
N ARG A 437 -24.50 13.01 27.88
CA ARG A 437 -24.83 14.45 27.80
C ARG A 437 -23.55 15.31 27.79
N ASP A 438 -22.51 14.84 28.45
CA ASP A 438 -21.16 15.38 28.34
C ASP A 438 -20.47 14.81 27.08
N ALA A 439 -20.34 15.68 26.06
CA ALA A 439 -19.67 15.35 24.81
C ALA A 439 -18.14 15.25 24.96
N ALA A 440 -17.54 15.95 25.92
CA ALA A 440 -16.10 15.89 26.17
C ALA A 440 -15.73 14.55 26.83
N LEU A 441 -16.47 14.13 27.86
CA LEU A 441 -16.35 12.79 28.45
C LEU A 441 -16.57 11.70 27.39
N THR A 442 -17.59 11.85 26.53
CA THR A 442 -17.84 10.91 25.43
C THR A 442 -16.63 10.81 24.49
N GLY A 443 -16.05 11.94 24.07
CA GLY A 443 -14.87 11.97 23.21
C GLY A 443 -13.62 11.41 23.89
N GLN A 444 -13.43 11.67 25.18
CA GLN A 444 -12.33 11.14 25.98
C GLN A 444 -12.41 9.63 26.10
N VAL A 445 -13.54 9.05 26.49
CA VAL A 445 -13.71 7.59 26.64
C VAL A 445 -13.42 6.85 25.33
N ILE A 446 -13.84 7.40 24.19
CA ILE A 446 -13.56 6.84 22.86
C ILE A 446 -12.04 6.88 22.56
N HIS A 447 -11.41 8.05 22.66
CA HIS A 447 -9.95 8.16 22.47
C HIS A 447 -9.19 7.25 23.43
N ASP A 448 -9.66 7.13 24.67
CA ASP A 448 -8.96 6.40 25.71
C ASP A 448 -9.03 4.88 25.54
N TRP A 449 -10.15 4.40 24.99
CA TRP A 449 -10.35 3.03 24.54
C TRP A 449 -9.53 2.71 23.28
N ASP A 450 -9.56 3.57 22.27
CA ASP A 450 -8.82 3.36 21.02
C ASP A 450 -7.30 3.39 21.26
N ARG A 451 -6.80 4.28 22.15
CA ARG A 451 -5.41 4.29 22.64
C ARG A 451 -5.04 2.99 23.39
N THR A 452 -6.00 2.40 24.09
CA THR A 452 -5.84 1.14 24.82
C THR A 452 -5.73 -0.05 23.86
N LEU A 453 -6.56 -0.09 22.81
CA LEU A 453 -6.52 -1.07 21.73
C LEU A 453 -5.26 -0.93 20.87
N ALA A 454 -4.88 0.28 20.45
CA ALA A 454 -3.64 0.53 19.74
C ALA A 454 -2.42 0.04 20.54
N GLY A 455 -2.39 0.32 21.85
CA GLY A 455 -1.37 -0.20 22.77
C GLY A 455 -1.48 -1.69 23.12
N LEU A 456 -2.52 -2.40 22.68
CA LEU A 456 -2.62 -3.86 22.73
C LEU A 456 -2.13 -4.47 21.41
N TRP A 457 -2.60 -3.97 20.27
CA TRP A 457 -2.10 -4.27 18.92
C TRP A 457 -0.56 -4.24 18.82
N GLN A 458 0.07 -3.16 19.29
CA GLN A 458 1.53 -3.02 19.32
C GLN A 458 2.24 -4.15 20.09
N ARG A 459 1.75 -4.46 21.31
CA ARG A 459 2.38 -5.43 22.23
C ARG A 459 2.07 -6.89 21.88
N ASN A 460 0.87 -7.15 21.36
CA ASN A 460 0.32 -8.50 21.21
C ASN A 460 0.33 -9.00 19.76
N ARG A 461 0.43 -8.12 18.76
CA ARG A 461 0.44 -8.46 17.33
C ARG A 461 1.75 -8.07 16.64
N LEU A 462 2.04 -6.77 16.57
CA LEU A 462 3.18 -6.27 15.79
C LEU A 462 4.52 -6.80 16.29
N VAL A 463 4.83 -6.61 17.58
CA VAL A 463 6.11 -7.05 18.16
C VAL A 463 6.27 -8.59 18.07
N PRO A 464 5.29 -9.42 18.51
CA PRO A 464 5.42 -10.88 18.41
C PRO A 464 5.57 -11.41 16.97
N LEU A 465 4.84 -10.86 15.99
CA LEU A 465 4.96 -11.31 14.59
C LEU A 465 6.27 -10.87 13.94
N ARG A 466 6.72 -9.64 14.21
CA ARG A 466 8.03 -9.15 13.76
C ARG A 466 9.16 -10.01 14.31
N ASP A 467 9.13 -10.32 15.61
CA ASP A 467 10.21 -11.06 16.27
C ASP A 467 10.22 -12.54 15.84
N TRP A 468 9.04 -13.13 15.60
CA TRP A 468 8.89 -14.46 15.00
C TRP A 468 9.40 -14.51 13.55
N ALA A 469 9.01 -13.55 12.70
CA ALA A 469 9.48 -13.45 11.32
C ALA A 469 11.01 -13.28 11.26
N ALA A 470 11.58 -12.40 12.12
CA ALA A 470 13.02 -12.20 12.23
C ALA A 470 13.76 -13.47 12.68
N GLY A 471 13.16 -14.28 13.55
CA GLY A 471 13.66 -15.61 13.93
C GLY A 471 13.73 -16.62 12.79
N LEU A 472 13.00 -16.37 11.68
CA LEU A 472 13.02 -17.16 10.45
C LEU A 472 13.89 -16.52 9.34
N GLY A 473 14.57 -15.40 9.63
CA GLY A 473 15.36 -14.64 8.66
C GLY A 473 14.53 -13.73 7.74
N MET A 474 13.23 -13.56 8.03
CA MET A 474 12.29 -12.77 7.25
C MET A 474 11.92 -11.47 7.96
N ILE A 475 11.28 -10.55 7.25
CA ILE A 475 10.62 -9.39 7.84
C ILE A 475 9.11 -9.64 8.02
N TYR A 476 8.49 -8.81 8.83
CA TYR A 476 7.05 -8.65 8.85
C TYR A 476 6.71 -7.39 8.03
N ARG A 477 5.84 -7.53 7.02
CA ARG A 477 5.30 -6.46 6.18
C ARG A 477 3.81 -6.34 6.47
N ASN A 478 3.27 -5.13 6.62
CA ASN A 478 1.83 -4.99 6.89
C ASN A 478 1.20 -3.64 6.53
N GLN A 479 -0.07 -3.73 6.15
CA GLN A 479 -1.01 -2.60 6.04
C GLN A 479 -1.65 -2.33 7.42
N GLY A 480 -0.88 -1.67 8.30
CA GLY A 480 -1.21 -1.50 9.72
C GLY A 480 -2.32 -0.47 10.04
N TYR A 481 -3.50 -0.63 9.44
CA TYR A 481 -4.64 0.30 9.54
C TYR A 481 -5.99 -0.42 9.28
N GLY A 482 -7.11 0.32 9.29
CA GLY A 482 -8.45 -0.21 9.12
C GLY A 482 -9.16 -0.56 10.45
N GLY A 483 -8.65 -0.03 11.57
CA GLY A 483 -9.14 -0.27 12.92
C GLY A 483 -8.43 0.63 13.95
N PRO A 484 -8.76 0.51 15.25
CA PRO A 484 -8.23 1.33 16.35
C PRO A 484 -6.75 1.00 16.65
N VAL A 485 -5.85 1.47 15.78
CA VAL A 485 -4.40 1.23 15.81
C VAL A 485 -3.66 2.53 15.53
N ASP A 486 -2.42 2.66 16.01
CA ASP A 486 -1.54 3.76 15.58
C ASP A 486 -0.77 3.31 14.33
N PRO A 487 -1.13 3.75 13.10
CA PRO A 487 -0.44 3.32 11.88
C PRO A 487 0.97 3.91 11.78
N ILE A 488 1.24 5.05 12.43
CA ILE A 488 2.53 5.76 12.37
C ILE A 488 3.54 5.00 13.24
N LEU A 489 3.14 4.63 14.47
CA LEU A 489 3.93 3.74 15.32
C LEU A 489 4.01 2.32 14.73
N SER A 490 2.96 1.83 14.05
CA SER A 490 3.02 0.55 13.33
C SER A 490 4.11 0.58 12.26
N ALA A 491 4.16 1.65 11.44
CA ALA A 491 5.19 1.86 10.43
C ALA A 491 6.60 2.06 11.00
N ALA A 492 6.73 2.61 12.21
CA ALA A 492 8.00 2.72 12.93
C ALA A 492 8.49 1.39 13.54
N THR A 493 7.57 0.45 13.82
CA THR A 493 7.82 -0.78 14.59
C THR A 493 7.94 -2.03 13.71
N THR A 494 7.25 -2.06 12.57
CA THR A 494 7.24 -3.17 11.61
C THR A 494 8.53 -3.26 10.77
N GLY A 495 8.72 -4.36 10.04
CA GLY A 495 9.90 -4.55 9.18
C GLY A 495 9.81 -3.74 7.89
N GLN A 496 8.61 -3.65 7.31
CA GLN A 496 8.28 -2.83 6.15
C GLN A 496 6.80 -2.42 6.21
N PRO A 497 6.47 -1.12 6.44
CA PRO A 497 5.09 -0.66 6.28
C PRO A 497 4.67 -0.73 4.82
N GLU A 498 3.37 -0.96 4.62
CA GLU A 498 2.70 -0.89 3.34
C GLU A 498 1.46 0.02 3.42
N GLY A 499 1.17 0.72 2.33
CA GLY A 499 -0.13 1.34 2.07
C GLY A 499 -0.72 0.79 0.76
N GLU A 500 -1.74 1.46 0.23
CA GLU A 500 -2.44 1.00 -0.96
C GLU A 500 -2.91 2.14 -1.86
N SER A 501 -3.05 1.85 -3.14
CA SER A 501 -3.61 2.77 -4.15
C SER A 501 -5.15 2.89 -4.12
N LEU A 502 -5.87 1.93 -3.51
CA LEU A 502 -7.34 1.89 -3.47
C LEU A 502 -7.90 2.69 -2.28
N GLY A 503 -7.71 2.20 -1.05
CA GLY A 503 -8.21 2.80 0.19
C GLY A 503 -7.56 4.13 0.56
N PHE A 504 -6.35 4.45 0.05
CA PHE A 504 -5.79 5.80 0.19
C PHE A 504 -6.19 6.72 -0.97
N ALA A 505 -6.64 6.17 -2.10
CA ALA A 505 -6.99 6.89 -3.32
C ALA A 505 -5.97 7.98 -3.70
N ARG A 506 -6.28 9.26 -3.42
CA ARG A 506 -5.38 10.41 -3.63
C ARG A 506 -5.18 11.25 -2.36
N GLU A 507 -5.39 10.67 -1.18
CA GLU A 507 -5.18 11.34 0.11
C GLU A 507 -3.71 11.28 0.53
N HIS A 508 -2.93 12.25 0.05
CA HIS A 508 -1.47 12.32 0.19
C HIS A 508 -0.95 12.17 1.63
N GLY A 509 -1.74 12.61 2.62
CA GLY A 509 -1.40 12.52 4.04
C GLY A 509 -1.21 11.09 4.55
N LYS A 510 -1.92 10.10 3.97
CA LYS A 510 -1.87 8.70 4.40
C LYS A 510 -0.47 8.10 4.15
N PHE A 511 0.08 8.24 2.94
CA PHE A 511 1.47 7.85 2.67
C PHE A 511 2.50 8.70 3.43
N GLN A 512 2.28 10.01 3.60
CA GLN A 512 3.17 10.87 4.40
C GLN A 512 3.24 10.44 5.88
N ALA A 513 2.16 9.88 6.44
CA ALA A 513 2.11 9.33 7.80
C ALA A 513 2.91 8.02 7.91
N LEU A 514 2.70 7.06 7.00
CA LEU A 514 3.48 5.83 6.98
C LEU A 514 4.98 6.11 6.73
N ARG A 515 5.30 7.09 5.87
CA ARG A 515 6.68 7.54 5.59
C ARG A 515 7.34 8.08 6.86
N ALA A 516 6.66 8.95 7.59
CA ALA A 516 7.18 9.54 8.82
C ALA A 516 7.35 8.49 9.93
N GLY A 517 6.45 7.50 10.03
CA GLY A 517 6.64 6.34 10.90
C GLY A 517 7.91 5.56 10.55
N ARG A 518 8.06 5.14 9.29
CA ARG A 518 9.25 4.46 8.76
C ARG A 518 10.54 5.22 9.11
N ASP A 519 10.58 6.51 8.80
CA ASP A 519 11.76 7.39 8.91
C ASP A 519 12.15 7.72 10.37
N MET A 520 11.21 7.58 11.31
CA MET A 520 11.47 7.69 12.77
C MET A 520 11.83 6.35 13.41
N GLY A 521 11.41 5.23 12.80
CA GLY A 521 11.78 3.88 13.18
C GLY A 521 13.11 3.42 12.57
N SER A 522 13.18 2.13 12.20
CA SER A 522 14.37 1.51 11.60
C SER A 522 14.14 0.93 10.19
N GLY A 523 13.03 1.31 9.54
CA GLY A 523 12.66 0.81 8.22
C GLY A 523 13.35 1.57 7.08
N GLY A 524 13.81 0.85 6.04
CA GLY A 524 14.32 1.46 4.80
C GLY A 524 13.26 1.58 3.70
N LEU A 525 12.24 0.72 3.75
CA LEU A 525 11.21 0.59 2.72
C LEU A 525 9.85 1.07 3.22
N LEU A 526 9.07 1.69 2.32
CA LEU A 526 7.62 1.86 2.41
C LEU A 526 7.06 1.34 1.08
N SER A 527 6.19 0.34 1.16
CA SER A 527 5.56 -0.23 -0.03
C SER A 527 4.13 0.25 -0.26
N ASP A 528 3.63 -0.08 -1.44
CA ASP A 528 2.32 0.29 -1.96
C ASP A 528 1.74 -0.90 -2.73
N GLU A 529 0.53 -1.31 -2.34
CA GLU A 529 -0.35 -2.15 -3.13
C GLU A 529 -0.92 -1.32 -4.31
N MET A 530 -0.18 -1.39 -5.41
CA MET A 530 -0.30 -0.45 -6.51
C MET A 530 -1.14 -1.02 -7.65
N GLY A 531 -2.24 -0.32 -7.94
CA GLY A 531 -3.07 -0.56 -9.12
C GLY A 531 -4.39 -1.26 -8.84
N ALA A 532 -4.89 -1.32 -7.60
CA ALA A 532 -6.16 -1.98 -7.25
C ALA A 532 -7.41 -1.16 -7.67
N PHE A 533 -7.46 -0.65 -8.90
CA PHE A 533 -8.57 0.19 -9.38
C PHE A 533 -9.77 -0.65 -9.85
N PHE A 534 -10.98 -0.09 -9.81
CA PHE A 534 -12.19 -0.69 -10.39
C PHE A 534 -12.20 -0.58 -11.93
N LYS A 535 -11.24 -1.24 -12.60
CA LYS A 535 -10.98 -1.16 -14.05
C LYS A 535 -10.42 -2.47 -14.64
N GLY A 536 -10.91 -3.64 -14.25
CA GLY A 536 -10.43 -4.92 -14.80
C GLY A 536 -10.45 -4.96 -16.34
N TYR A 537 -9.30 -5.29 -16.94
CA TYR A 537 -9.03 -5.27 -18.38
C TYR A 537 -9.14 -3.90 -19.07
N ALA A 538 -9.24 -2.82 -18.30
CA ALA A 538 -9.38 -1.44 -18.78
C ALA A 538 -8.39 -0.45 -18.13
N THR A 539 -7.26 -0.95 -17.62
CA THR A 539 -6.24 -0.13 -16.93
C THR A 539 -5.12 0.28 -17.89
N GLU A 540 -4.91 1.59 -18.05
CA GLU A 540 -3.91 2.14 -18.99
C GLU A 540 -2.65 2.58 -18.23
N TRP A 541 -1.44 2.22 -18.67
CA TRP A 541 -0.20 2.60 -17.98
C TRP A 541 0.02 4.11 -17.97
N THR A 542 -0.30 4.79 -19.07
CA THR A 542 -0.03 6.23 -19.26
C THR A 542 -1.04 7.13 -18.56
N ARG A 543 -2.18 6.59 -18.13
CA ARG A 543 -3.29 7.36 -17.54
C ARG A 543 -3.57 7.01 -16.09
N ASP A 544 -3.47 5.74 -15.74
CA ASP A 544 -3.79 5.23 -14.40
C ASP A 544 -2.52 4.86 -13.63
N MET A 545 -1.72 3.92 -14.13
CA MET A 545 -0.59 3.37 -13.37
C MET A 545 0.54 4.38 -13.15
N LEU A 546 1.17 4.91 -14.21
CA LEU A 546 2.33 5.79 -14.10
C LEU A 546 2.00 7.11 -13.38
N PRO A 547 0.86 7.80 -13.64
CA PRO A 547 0.52 9.03 -12.90
C PRO A 547 0.28 8.81 -11.40
N GLU A 548 -0.21 7.65 -10.97
CA GLU A 548 -0.43 7.33 -9.55
C GLU A 548 0.84 6.82 -8.89
N ILE A 549 1.61 5.95 -9.55
CA ILE A 549 2.96 5.53 -9.12
C ILE A 549 3.85 6.75 -8.88
N ASN A 550 3.92 7.66 -9.86
CA ASN A 550 4.78 8.83 -9.78
C ASN A 550 4.37 9.76 -8.62
N ARG A 551 3.08 9.80 -8.29
CA ARG A 551 2.52 10.50 -7.12
C ARG A 551 2.89 9.80 -5.81
N ASN A 552 2.71 8.48 -5.72
CA ASN A 552 2.93 7.73 -4.48
C ASN A 552 4.42 7.69 -4.11
N PHE A 553 5.31 7.60 -5.11
CA PHE A 553 6.74 7.89 -4.95
C PHE A 553 7.00 9.29 -4.38
N ALA A 554 6.33 10.34 -4.87
CA ALA A 554 6.48 11.70 -4.37
C ALA A 554 6.00 11.89 -2.91
N TYR A 555 5.17 10.98 -2.40
CA TYR A 555 4.69 11.03 -1.00
C TYR A 555 5.42 10.06 -0.07
N GLY A 556 6.23 9.12 -0.58
CA GLY A 556 7.22 8.40 0.24
C GLY A 556 7.46 6.93 -0.11
N VAL A 557 6.64 6.36 -1.00
CA VAL A 557 6.74 4.96 -1.44
C VAL A 557 8.09 4.75 -2.15
N ASN A 558 8.72 3.61 -1.91
CA ASN A 558 9.96 3.23 -2.59
C ASN A 558 10.06 1.72 -2.91
N GLN A 559 8.95 0.97 -2.81
CA GLN A 559 8.85 -0.42 -3.25
C GLN A 559 7.40 -0.77 -3.68
N LEU A 560 7.14 -0.93 -4.97
CA LEU A 560 5.81 -1.30 -5.47
C LEU A 560 5.57 -2.81 -5.38
N TYR A 561 4.35 -3.18 -4.97
CA TYR A 561 3.73 -4.48 -5.21
C TYR A 561 2.52 -4.24 -6.11
N LEU A 562 2.63 -4.57 -7.39
CA LEU A 562 1.54 -4.37 -8.32
C LEU A 562 0.41 -5.38 -8.03
N HIS A 563 -0.83 -4.89 -8.12
CA HIS A 563 -2.07 -5.67 -8.06
C HIS A 563 -2.54 -5.95 -9.51
N GLY A 564 -2.30 -7.12 -10.09
CA GLY A 564 -1.44 -8.22 -9.66
C GLY A 564 -1.22 -9.29 -10.74
N TYR A 565 -0.42 -10.32 -10.47
CA TYR A 565 -0.21 -11.43 -11.40
C TYR A 565 -1.20 -12.57 -11.07
N ALA A 566 -2.03 -12.98 -12.03
CA ALA A 566 -2.91 -14.13 -11.87
C ALA A 566 -2.27 -15.40 -12.43
N TYR A 567 -2.30 -16.49 -11.65
CA TYR A 567 -1.92 -17.84 -12.10
C TYR A 567 -2.75 -18.26 -13.34
N ASP A 568 -2.17 -19.07 -14.24
CA ASP A 568 -2.67 -19.26 -15.60
C ASP A 568 -4.18 -19.55 -15.77
N THR A 569 -4.72 -20.51 -15.01
CA THR A 569 -6.14 -20.95 -15.08
C THR A 569 -6.66 -21.42 -13.73
N ALA A 570 -7.99 -21.44 -13.57
CA ALA A 570 -8.67 -22.09 -12.44
C ALA A 570 -9.90 -22.87 -12.93
N PRO A 571 -10.49 -23.76 -12.10
CA PRO A 571 -11.66 -24.54 -12.50
C PRO A 571 -12.85 -23.66 -12.89
N GLY A 572 -13.31 -23.81 -14.14
CA GLY A 572 -14.46 -23.11 -14.70
C GLY A 572 -14.16 -21.70 -15.27
N THR A 573 -12.90 -21.28 -15.36
CA THR A 573 -12.54 -19.99 -15.97
C THR A 573 -12.64 -20.01 -17.49
N GLY A 574 -13.23 -18.98 -18.09
CA GLY A 574 -13.20 -18.71 -19.53
C GLY A 574 -11.88 -18.07 -19.99
N TRP A 575 -11.86 -17.47 -21.19
CA TRP A 575 -10.71 -16.67 -21.65
C TRP A 575 -10.70 -15.31 -20.93
N PRO A 576 -9.54 -14.81 -20.42
CA PRO A 576 -8.17 -15.23 -20.72
C PRO A 576 -7.55 -16.16 -19.67
N GLY A 577 -8.35 -16.94 -18.93
CA GLY A 577 -7.92 -17.78 -17.82
C GLY A 577 -8.41 -17.23 -16.48
N PHE A 578 -7.61 -17.40 -15.42
CA PHE A 578 -8.02 -16.94 -14.10
C PHE A 578 -7.99 -15.41 -13.99
N ALA A 579 -9.15 -14.83 -13.67
CA ALA A 579 -9.35 -13.41 -13.47
C ALA A 579 -9.79 -13.16 -12.01
N PRO A 580 -8.84 -13.00 -11.07
CA PRO A 580 -9.14 -12.88 -9.64
C PRO A 580 -10.08 -11.69 -9.34
N PHE A 581 -10.81 -11.81 -8.23
CA PHE A 581 -11.89 -10.90 -7.86
C PHE A 581 -12.97 -10.73 -8.96
N GLY A 582 -13.12 -11.73 -9.82
CA GLY A 582 -14.07 -11.75 -10.92
C GLY A 582 -13.83 -10.65 -11.96
N ALA A 583 -12.58 -10.20 -12.15
CA ALA A 583 -12.21 -9.03 -12.94
C ALA A 583 -12.83 -7.69 -12.45
N MET A 584 -13.30 -7.62 -11.19
CA MET A 584 -13.79 -6.36 -10.61
C MET A 584 -12.69 -5.30 -10.52
N PHE A 585 -11.47 -5.75 -10.19
CA PHE A 585 -10.29 -4.92 -10.07
C PHE A 585 -9.35 -5.09 -11.28
N SER A 586 -8.45 -4.12 -11.40
CA SER A 586 -7.40 -4.00 -12.39
C SER A 586 -6.42 -5.18 -12.43
N GLU A 587 -5.60 -5.16 -13.47
CA GLU A 587 -5.25 -6.31 -14.29
C GLU A 587 -4.73 -7.56 -13.59
N ALA A 588 -5.08 -8.71 -14.19
CA ALA A 588 -4.19 -9.85 -14.27
C ALA A 588 -3.00 -9.51 -15.19
N TRP A 589 -1.93 -8.94 -14.62
CA TRP A 589 -0.69 -8.59 -15.29
C TRP A 589 0.13 -9.86 -15.57
N ASN A 590 -0.11 -10.51 -16.71
CA ASN A 590 0.71 -11.60 -17.24
C ASN A 590 0.83 -11.49 -18.76
N GLY A 591 1.56 -12.41 -19.41
CA GLY A 591 1.85 -12.39 -20.86
C GLY A 591 0.64 -12.41 -21.81
N LYS A 592 -0.59 -12.51 -21.28
CA LYS A 592 -1.84 -12.41 -22.04
C LYS A 592 -2.25 -10.95 -22.30
N GLN A 593 -1.73 -10.00 -21.52
CA GLN A 593 -1.93 -8.57 -21.75
C GLN A 593 -1.04 -8.09 -22.90
N PRO A 594 -1.54 -7.33 -23.91
CA PRO A 594 -0.69 -6.81 -24.98
C PRO A 594 0.44 -5.91 -24.46
N THR A 595 0.16 -5.10 -23.42
CA THR A 595 1.13 -4.23 -22.73
C THR A 595 2.32 -4.96 -22.10
N TRP A 596 2.20 -6.28 -21.82
CA TRP A 596 3.30 -7.08 -21.28
C TRP A 596 4.55 -7.02 -22.17
N ARG A 597 4.37 -6.87 -23.49
CA ARG A 597 5.44 -6.67 -24.48
C ARG A 597 6.34 -5.47 -24.18
N HIS A 598 5.79 -4.42 -23.57
CA HIS A 598 6.49 -3.17 -23.23
C HIS A 598 6.94 -3.10 -21.76
N LEU A 599 6.49 -4.05 -20.92
CA LEU A 599 6.61 -3.93 -19.47
C LEU A 599 8.06 -3.92 -18.94
N ALA A 600 9.01 -4.53 -19.67
CA ALA A 600 10.44 -4.46 -19.35
C ALA A 600 11.04 -3.04 -19.42
N ASP A 601 10.48 -2.15 -20.23
CA ASP A 601 10.91 -0.75 -20.33
C ASP A 601 10.42 0.04 -19.10
N ILE A 602 9.18 -0.26 -18.68
CA ILE A 602 8.53 0.34 -17.51
C ILE A 602 9.18 -0.15 -16.22
N SER A 603 9.40 -1.46 -16.05
CA SER A 603 10.07 -2.01 -14.88
C SER A 603 11.52 -1.50 -14.77
N GLY A 604 12.20 -1.23 -15.88
CA GLY A 604 13.48 -0.50 -15.90
C GLY A 604 13.37 0.90 -15.29
N TYR A 605 12.36 1.69 -15.67
CA TYR A 605 12.06 3.00 -15.07
C TYR A 605 11.75 2.90 -13.57
N LEU A 606 10.89 1.96 -13.19
CA LEU A 606 10.52 1.74 -11.78
C LEU A 606 11.74 1.32 -10.95
N THR A 607 12.58 0.42 -11.46
CA THR A 607 13.77 -0.09 -10.76
C THR A 607 14.77 1.03 -10.45
N ARG A 608 15.08 1.89 -11.43
CA ARG A 608 16.00 3.01 -11.21
C ARG A 608 15.43 4.06 -10.26
N THR A 609 14.12 4.31 -10.34
CA THR A 609 13.43 5.26 -9.46
C THR A 609 13.38 4.77 -8.02
N GLN A 610 12.96 3.52 -7.78
CA GLN A 610 13.00 2.87 -6.48
C GLN A 610 14.44 2.82 -5.92
N GLY A 611 15.41 2.43 -6.75
CA GLY A 611 16.82 2.37 -6.36
C GLY A 611 17.36 3.70 -5.81
N ILE A 612 16.95 4.84 -6.37
CA ILE A 612 17.26 6.17 -5.82
C ILE A 612 16.49 6.43 -4.53
N LEU A 613 15.17 6.19 -4.50
CA LEU A 613 14.30 6.43 -3.34
C LEU A 613 14.61 5.51 -2.13
N GLN A 614 15.42 4.47 -2.31
CA GLN A 614 15.93 3.58 -1.26
C GLN A 614 17.32 3.97 -0.73
N GLN A 615 18.08 4.83 -1.43
CA GLN A 615 19.46 5.19 -1.06
C GLN A 615 19.50 6.37 -0.06
N GLY A 616 20.54 6.44 0.77
CA GLY A 616 20.70 7.49 1.80
C GLY A 616 19.60 7.48 2.87
N VAL A 617 19.34 8.63 3.48
CA VAL A 617 18.19 8.88 4.38
C VAL A 617 17.20 9.83 3.72
N ASN A 618 15.90 9.69 4.01
CA ASN A 618 14.92 10.69 3.63
C ASN A 618 15.09 11.95 4.50
N ARG A 619 14.99 13.14 3.90
CA ARG A 619 14.78 14.41 4.63
C ARG A 619 13.31 14.81 4.57
N THR A 620 12.81 15.57 5.54
CA THR A 620 11.45 16.12 5.53
C THR A 620 11.39 17.42 6.32
N ASP A 621 10.79 18.46 5.75
CA ASP A 621 10.86 19.82 6.28
C ASP A 621 10.08 20.00 7.59
N LEU A 622 8.83 19.53 7.64
CA LEU A 622 7.91 19.80 8.74
C LEU A 622 7.37 18.49 9.33
N ALA A 623 7.47 18.34 10.64
CA ALA A 623 6.69 17.37 11.38
C ALA A 623 5.31 17.96 11.70
N VAL A 624 4.24 17.17 11.59
CA VAL A 624 2.88 17.58 11.97
C VAL A 624 2.31 16.57 12.97
N LEU A 625 1.87 17.04 14.14
CA LEU A 625 1.27 16.18 15.16
C LEU A 625 -0.10 15.65 14.70
N ARG A 626 -0.32 14.32 14.81
CA ARG A 626 -1.58 13.65 14.49
C ARG A 626 -1.94 12.64 15.59
N THR A 627 -3.12 12.79 16.20
CA THR A 627 -3.53 12.05 17.41
C THR A 627 -4.68 11.05 17.19
N GLY A 628 -4.87 10.59 15.94
CA GLY A 628 -5.92 9.64 15.57
C GLY A 628 -5.42 8.20 15.47
N PHE A 629 -6.25 7.24 15.89
CA PHE A 629 -5.96 5.79 15.92
C PHE A 629 -6.56 5.03 14.73
N ASP A 630 -6.41 5.57 13.52
CA ASP A 630 -6.51 4.82 12.26
C ASP A 630 -5.68 5.61 11.22
N ILE A 631 -5.66 5.20 9.95
CA ILE A 631 -5.08 5.98 8.85
C ILE A 631 -6.00 7.11 8.35
N GLU A 632 -7.26 7.15 8.80
CA GLU A 632 -8.25 8.13 8.34
C GLU A 632 -8.18 9.50 9.02
N GLY A 633 -8.32 10.57 8.23
CA GLY A 633 -8.40 11.95 8.70
C GLY A 633 -7.17 12.49 9.47
N GLY A 634 -7.28 13.72 9.99
CA GLY A 634 -6.21 14.36 10.76
C GLY A 634 -5.01 14.84 9.94
N TYR A 635 -5.23 15.16 8.65
CA TYR A 635 -4.23 15.69 7.73
C TYR A 635 -4.50 17.17 7.41
N LEU A 636 -3.45 17.92 7.06
CA LEU A 636 -3.60 19.28 6.57
C LEU A 636 -4.17 19.27 5.14
N ALA A 637 -5.07 20.20 4.84
CA ALA A 637 -5.76 20.25 3.55
C ALA A 637 -5.09 21.21 2.55
N ASP A 638 -4.22 22.10 3.03
CA ASP A 638 -3.67 23.18 2.23
C ASP A 638 -2.63 22.73 1.19
N ARG A 639 -2.80 23.22 -0.03
CA ARG A 639 -1.82 23.10 -1.10
C ARG A 639 -0.72 24.16 -1.02
N ALA A 640 -0.92 25.33 -0.41
CA ALA A 640 0.06 26.41 -0.44
C ALA A 640 1.39 26.04 0.25
N LEU A 641 1.38 25.29 1.35
CA LEU A 641 2.61 24.70 1.93
C LEU A 641 3.33 23.79 0.92
N ALA A 642 2.63 22.82 0.33
CA ALA A 642 3.22 21.85 -0.59
C ALA A 642 3.66 22.50 -1.92
N ASP A 643 2.88 23.44 -2.44
CA ASP A 643 3.16 24.19 -3.66
C ASP A 643 4.29 25.22 -3.43
N ALA A 644 4.49 25.69 -2.19
CA ALA A 644 5.69 26.43 -1.77
C ALA A 644 6.91 25.53 -1.48
N GLY A 645 6.80 24.21 -1.71
CA GLY A 645 7.90 23.25 -1.63
C GLY A 645 8.05 22.48 -0.32
N TYR A 646 7.23 22.73 0.71
CA TYR A 646 7.36 22.08 2.01
C TYR A 646 6.92 20.62 1.98
N THR A 647 7.84 19.73 2.38
CA THR A 647 7.55 18.32 2.63
C THR A 647 7.04 18.11 4.06
N LEU A 648 5.91 17.41 4.19
CA LEU A 648 5.26 17.11 5.48
C LEU A 648 5.50 15.65 5.89
N GLY A 649 5.60 15.39 7.18
CA GLY A 649 5.52 14.05 7.78
C GLY A 649 4.69 14.08 9.06
N TYR A 650 3.71 13.18 9.17
CA TYR A 650 2.80 13.14 10.32
C TYR A 650 3.36 12.25 11.43
N LEU A 651 3.38 12.75 12.67
CA LEU A 651 3.90 12.04 13.84
C LEU A 651 2.79 11.82 14.88
N SER A 652 2.69 10.61 15.41
CA SER A 652 1.84 10.32 16.57
C SER A 652 2.56 10.65 17.89
N PRO A 653 1.82 10.84 19.00
CA PRO A 653 2.41 11.00 20.33
C PRO A 653 3.42 9.89 20.67
N ALA A 654 3.06 8.62 20.42
CA ALA A 654 3.92 7.48 20.74
C ALA A 654 5.17 7.39 19.84
N VAL A 655 5.14 7.95 18.63
CA VAL A 655 6.33 8.09 17.78
C VAL A 655 7.25 9.22 18.28
N LEU A 656 6.70 10.27 18.92
CA LEU A 656 7.50 11.25 19.64
C LEU A 656 8.17 10.67 20.90
N ASP A 657 7.69 9.56 21.47
CA ASP A 657 8.30 8.90 22.63
C ASP A 657 9.39 7.87 22.29
N LEU A 658 9.62 7.60 21.01
CA LEU A 658 10.70 6.70 20.58
C LEU A 658 12.09 7.20 21.04
N PRO A 659 13.02 6.31 21.44
CA PRO A 659 14.38 6.71 21.85
C PRO A 659 15.18 7.47 20.79
N ALA A 660 14.76 7.43 19.52
CA ALA A 660 15.32 8.15 18.39
C ALA A 660 14.74 9.57 18.20
N ALA A 661 13.60 9.90 18.82
CA ALA A 661 12.94 11.20 18.77
C ALA A 661 13.68 12.23 19.65
N ARG A 662 14.83 12.68 19.16
CA ARG A 662 15.76 13.61 19.81
C ARG A 662 15.98 14.84 18.95
N VAL A 663 16.19 15.98 19.60
CA VAL A 663 16.54 17.22 18.91
C VAL A 663 18.05 17.40 18.93
N SER A 664 18.64 17.75 17.79
CA SER A 664 20.05 18.13 17.66
C SER A 664 20.19 19.20 16.59
N GLY A 665 20.96 20.26 16.84
CA GLY A 665 21.06 21.41 15.91
C GLY A 665 19.72 22.08 15.58
N GLY A 666 18.75 22.02 16.50
CA GLY A 666 17.37 22.50 16.26
C GLY A 666 16.53 21.64 15.31
N ARG A 667 16.99 20.43 14.95
CA ARG A 667 16.27 19.46 14.11
C ARG A 667 15.83 18.24 14.91
N LEU A 668 14.59 17.78 14.73
CA LEU A 668 14.11 16.50 15.28
C LEU A 668 14.59 15.34 14.39
N LYS A 669 15.24 14.33 14.99
CA LYS A 669 15.85 13.17 14.30
C LYS A 669 16.81 13.64 13.18
N ALA A 670 17.81 14.44 13.56
CA ALA A 670 18.78 15.09 12.66
C ALA A 670 19.58 14.13 11.75
N ASP A 671 19.72 12.87 12.17
CA ASP A 671 20.35 11.75 11.46
C ASP A 671 19.37 10.97 10.54
N GLY A 672 18.13 11.44 10.40
CA GLY A 672 17.12 10.93 9.45
C GLY A 672 16.33 12.09 8.83
N PRO A 673 14.99 12.16 9.02
CA PRO A 673 14.15 13.20 8.42
C PRO A 673 14.57 14.64 8.77
N ALA A 674 15.20 14.87 9.93
CA ALA A 674 15.76 16.16 10.35
C ALA A 674 14.75 17.32 10.30
N TYR A 675 13.53 17.10 10.81
CA TYR A 675 12.43 18.07 10.75
C TYR A 675 12.83 19.43 11.32
N LYS A 676 12.52 20.48 10.56
CA LYS A 676 12.92 21.88 10.78
C LYS A 676 12.02 22.60 11.78
N ALA A 677 10.79 22.11 11.94
CA ALA A 677 9.81 22.54 12.93
C ALA A 677 8.81 21.41 13.22
N LEU A 678 8.10 21.52 14.34
CA LEU A 678 6.95 20.68 14.70
C LEU A 678 5.68 21.53 14.75
N ILE A 679 4.72 21.20 13.88
CA ILE A 679 3.41 21.84 13.80
C ILE A 679 2.44 21.07 14.70
N VAL A 680 1.74 21.81 15.56
CA VAL A 680 0.74 21.27 16.49
C VAL A 680 -0.62 21.86 16.12
N PRO A 681 -1.46 21.13 15.36
CA PRO A 681 -2.84 21.53 15.11
C PRO A 681 -3.62 21.56 16.42
N LEU A 682 -4.25 22.68 16.76
CA LEU A 682 -5.04 22.85 17.99
C LEU A 682 -6.40 22.13 17.95
N ALA A 683 -6.72 21.46 16.83
CA ALA A 683 -7.80 20.49 16.73
C ALA A 683 -7.38 19.06 17.12
N ALA A 684 -6.08 18.81 17.39
CA ALA A 684 -5.61 17.55 17.93
C ALA A 684 -6.00 17.40 19.42
N GLN A 685 -6.16 16.16 19.88
CA GLN A 685 -6.39 15.90 21.31
C GLN A 685 -5.05 15.93 22.06
N LEU A 686 -4.90 16.90 22.95
CA LEU A 686 -3.70 17.09 23.76
C LEU A 686 -3.98 16.68 25.21
N ASP A 687 -3.06 15.94 25.83
CA ASP A 687 -3.03 15.69 27.27
C ASP A 687 -1.74 16.26 27.88
N ASP A 688 -1.68 16.33 29.21
CA ASP A 688 -0.53 16.94 29.91
C ASP A 688 0.80 16.22 29.66
N ALA A 689 0.79 14.90 29.45
CA ALA A 689 1.98 14.11 29.15
C ALA A 689 2.52 14.42 27.73
N LEU A 690 1.62 14.60 26.76
CA LEU A 690 1.98 15.07 25.42
C LEU A 690 2.50 16.52 25.46
N LEU A 691 1.92 17.40 26.28
CA LEU A 691 2.46 18.75 26.47
C LEU A 691 3.85 18.73 27.13
N ASP A 692 4.07 17.92 28.18
CA ASP A 692 5.40 17.71 28.78
C ASP A 692 6.42 17.28 27.72
N ARG A 693 6.03 16.35 26.83
CA ARG A 693 6.89 15.87 25.74
C ARG A 693 7.19 16.95 24.71
N LEU A 694 6.20 17.75 24.31
CA LEU A 694 6.35 18.85 23.36
C LEU A 694 7.20 19.99 23.95
N GLU A 695 7.02 20.34 25.22
CA GLU A 695 7.85 21.29 25.96
C GLU A 695 9.30 20.81 26.09
N ALA A 696 9.52 19.52 26.37
CA ALA A 696 10.86 18.93 26.41
C ALA A 696 11.57 18.98 25.05
N LEU A 697 10.85 18.88 23.93
CA LEU A 697 11.41 19.02 22.58
C LEU A 697 11.68 20.50 22.24
N ALA A 698 10.76 21.42 22.57
CA ALA A 698 10.93 22.85 22.39
C ALA A 698 12.15 23.38 23.18
N GLY A 699 12.33 22.94 24.43
CA GLY A 699 13.46 23.28 25.29
C GLY A 699 14.82 22.78 24.78
N GLN A 700 14.85 21.82 23.86
CA GLN A 700 16.06 21.39 23.14
C GLN A 700 16.33 22.20 21.85
N GLY A 701 15.53 23.26 21.60
CA GLY A 701 15.70 24.18 20.47
C GLY A 701 14.94 23.81 19.19
N LEU A 702 13.98 22.87 19.25
CA LEU A 702 13.09 22.61 18.11
C LEU A 702 12.02 23.71 18.01
N PRO A 703 11.84 24.36 16.84
CA PRO A 703 10.74 25.29 16.64
C PRO A 703 9.39 24.56 16.69
N VAL A 704 8.57 24.83 17.71
CA VAL A 704 7.18 24.35 17.78
C VAL A 704 6.24 25.51 17.40
N ILE A 705 5.21 25.22 16.59
CA ILE A 705 4.23 26.21 16.10
C ILE A 705 2.82 25.65 16.25
N LEU A 706 1.93 26.44 16.85
CA LEU A 706 0.51 26.12 17.01
C LEU A 706 -0.28 26.54 15.75
N LEU A 707 -1.12 25.66 15.23
CA LEU A 707 -1.94 25.90 14.03
C LEU A 707 -3.43 25.83 14.37
N GLY A 708 -4.19 26.86 13.98
CA GLY A 708 -5.64 26.94 14.13
C GLY A 708 -6.14 27.82 15.29
N PRO A 709 -7.47 27.86 15.51
CA PRO A 709 -8.06 28.49 16.68
C PRO A 709 -7.69 27.72 17.96
N LEU A 710 -7.79 28.36 19.13
CA LEU A 710 -7.76 27.62 20.40
C LEU A 710 -9.01 26.72 20.52
N PRO A 711 -8.94 25.60 21.26
CA PRO A 711 -10.10 24.74 21.47
C PRO A 711 -11.27 25.50 22.11
N VAL A 712 -12.34 25.71 21.34
CA VAL A 712 -13.55 26.43 21.81
C VAL A 712 -14.24 25.62 22.93
N GLN A 713 -14.16 24.29 22.87
CA GLN A 713 -14.45 23.41 24.02
C GLN A 713 -13.31 23.47 25.04
N GLY A 714 -13.10 24.64 25.67
CA GLY A 714 -11.98 24.81 26.57
C GLY A 714 -11.68 26.21 27.09
N GLU A 715 -12.40 27.26 26.71
CA GLU A 715 -12.19 28.61 27.28
C GLU A 715 -12.36 28.59 28.81
N GLY A 716 -11.25 28.72 29.53
CA GLY A 716 -11.18 28.62 30.99
C GLY A 716 -10.60 27.31 31.55
N THR A 717 -10.34 26.27 30.73
CA THR A 717 -9.70 25.02 31.21
C THR A 717 -8.21 25.21 31.52
N ALA A 718 -7.69 24.43 32.48
CA ALA A 718 -6.27 24.44 32.83
C ALA A 718 -5.35 24.11 31.64
N LEU A 719 -5.77 23.17 30.77
CA LEU A 719 -5.05 22.80 29.55
C LEU A 719 -4.97 23.97 28.56
N ALA A 720 -6.08 24.66 28.29
CA ALA A 720 -6.07 25.84 27.41
C ALA A 720 -5.25 27.00 27.98
N GLN A 721 -5.30 27.20 29.31
CA GLN A 721 -4.44 28.17 30.00
C GLN A 721 -2.95 27.81 29.88
N ARG A 722 -2.59 26.53 30.08
CA ARG A 722 -1.22 26.02 29.89
C ARG A 722 -0.74 26.28 28.47
N ILE A 723 -1.51 25.88 27.45
CA ILE A 723 -1.18 26.11 26.03
C ILE A 723 -0.98 27.61 25.73
N GLY A 724 -1.83 28.48 26.28
CA GLY A 724 -1.69 29.93 26.14
C GLY A 724 -0.43 30.51 26.79
N ALA A 725 0.09 29.87 27.85
CA ALA A 725 1.29 30.29 28.57
C ALA A 725 2.62 29.85 27.92
N LEU A 726 2.60 28.89 26.98
CA LEU A 726 3.81 28.33 26.35
C LEU A 726 4.63 29.35 25.53
N GLY A 727 4.02 30.47 25.13
CA GLY A 727 4.68 31.50 24.32
C GLY A 727 5.03 31.07 22.89
N TRP A 728 4.61 29.88 22.46
CA TRP A 728 4.84 29.39 21.10
C TRP A 728 4.04 30.21 20.08
N PRO A 729 4.56 30.43 18.85
CA PRO A 729 3.81 31.13 17.81
C PRO A 729 2.53 30.39 17.47
N ARG A 730 1.44 31.14 17.30
CA ARG A 730 0.16 30.62 16.81
C ARG A 730 -0.24 31.31 15.52
N VAL A 731 -0.67 30.53 14.54
CA VAL A 731 -1.16 30.97 13.23
C VAL A 731 -2.56 30.42 12.99
N ALA A 732 -3.41 31.17 12.29
CA ALA A 732 -4.82 30.79 12.10
C ALA A 732 -5.01 29.67 11.07
N ASP A 733 -4.15 29.61 10.06
CA ASP A 733 -4.26 28.77 8.86
C ASP A 733 -2.86 28.45 8.28
N GLU A 734 -2.82 27.53 7.32
CA GLU A 734 -1.58 27.09 6.67
C GLU A 734 -0.90 28.16 5.79
N ALA A 735 -1.64 29.18 5.31
CA ALA A 735 -1.05 30.29 4.56
C ALA A 735 -0.25 31.23 5.48
N ALA A 736 -0.81 31.55 6.65
CA ALA A 736 -0.11 32.25 7.73
C ALA A 736 1.08 31.42 8.28
N LEU A 737 0.96 30.08 8.33
CA LEU A 737 2.08 29.19 8.64
C LEU A 737 3.20 29.30 7.59
N THR A 738 2.87 29.24 6.30
CA THR A 738 3.82 29.37 5.19
C THR A 738 4.59 30.69 5.28
N ALA A 739 3.88 31.80 5.55
CA ALA A 739 4.50 33.12 5.74
C ALA A 739 5.41 33.18 6.98
N LEU A 740 4.99 32.58 8.11
CA LEU A 740 5.78 32.52 9.34
C LEU A 740 7.08 31.71 9.18
N LEU A 741 7.01 30.56 8.49
CA LEU A 741 8.19 29.73 8.21
C LEU A 741 9.19 30.47 7.32
N ALA A 742 8.72 31.09 6.24
CA ALA A 742 9.54 31.90 5.34
C ALA A 742 10.18 33.10 6.06
N GLY A 743 9.40 33.83 6.88
CA GLY A 743 9.89 34.95 7.70
C GLY A 743 10.88 34.56 8.79
N ARG A 744 10.97 33.26 9.14
CA ARG A 744 11.96 32.69 10.06
C ARG A 744 13.16 32.06 9.36
N GLY A 745 13.23 32.12 8.03
CA GLY A 745 14.30 31.47 7.25
C GLY A 745 14.22 29.94 7.24
N LEU A 746 13.12 29.34 7.72
CA LEU A 746 12.90 27.90 7.73
C LEU A 746 12.43 27.43 6.34
N ARG A 747 13.26 27.65 5.31
CA ARG A 747 12.97 27.29 3.92
C ARG A 747 12.88 25.76 3.71
N PRO A 748 12.10 25.29 2.73
CA PRO A 748 12.10 23.89 2.35
C PRO A 748 13.37 23.50 1.58
N ASP A 749 13.72 22.21 1.58
CA ASP A 749 14.94 21.71 0.91
C ASP A 749 14.89 21.88 -0.63
N ALA A 750 13.69 21.77 -1.22
CA ALA A 750 13.41 22.06 -2.62
C ALA A 750 12.47 23.28 -2.71
N ALA A 751 13.04 24.48 -2.76
CA ALA A 751 12.31 25.75 -2.66
C ALA A 751 12.04 26.37 -4.05
N PRO A 752 10.79 26.33 -4.55
CA PRO A 752 10.45 26.98 -5.82
C PRO A 752 10.39 28.51 -5.63
N ARG A 753 10.83 29.25 -6.66
CA ARG A 753 10.87 30.73 -6.63
C ARG A 753 9.49 31.37 -6.45
N THR A 754 8.44 30.68 -6.86
CA THR A 754 7.01 31.01 -6.70
C THR A 754 6.25 29.71 -6.49
N PRO A 755 5.14 29.69 -5.72
CA PRO A 755 4.38 28.46 -5.50
C PRO A 755 3.93 27.78 -6.82
N VAL A 756 4.12 26.47 -6.91
CA VAL A 756 3.85 25.64 -8.10
C VAL A 756 3.42 24.22 -7.68
N PRO A 757 2.62 23.49 -8.49
CA PRO A 757 2.18 22.12 -8.19
C PRO A 757 3.29 21.07 -8.37
N LEU A 758 4.46 21.29 -7.78
CA LEU A 758 5.59 20.36 -7.75
C LEU A 758 5.61 19.63 -6.40
N ARG A 759 5.99 18.34 -6.41
CA ARG A 759 6.22 17.53 -5.21
C ARG A 759 7.65 17.01 -5.22
N SER A 760 8.23 16.84 -4.04
CA SER A 760 9.64 16.52 -3.85
C SER A 760 9.85 15.43 -2.81
N ILE A 761 10.83 14.56 -3.06
CA ILE A 761 11.49 13.71 -2.06
C ILE A 761 12.99 14.01 -2.12
N HIS A 762 13.58 14.27 -0.97
CA HIS A 762 15.01 14.54 -0.81
C HIS A 762 15.68 13.35 -0.10
N ARG A 763 16.59 12.67 -0.81
CA ARG A 763 17.38 11.54 -0.33
C ARG A 763 18.83 11.98 -0.10
N HIS A 764 19.18 12.22 1.15
CA HIS A 764 20.48 12.72 1.57
C HIS A 764 21.48 11.57 1.80
N GLY A 765 22.69 11.70 1.25
CA GLY A 765 23.79 10.75 1.41
C GLY A 765 25.11 11.45 1.80
N ALA A 766 26.15 10.65 2.08
CA ALA A 766 27.43 11.17 2.57
C ALA A 766 28.27 11.94 1.54
N GLU A 767 27.98 11.79 0.24
CA GLU A 767 28.74 12.39 -0.88
C GLU A 767 27.82 13.00 -1.97
N ARG A 768 26.50 13.03 -1.72
CA ARG A 768 25.48 13.48 -2.68
C ARG A 768 24.11 13.67 -2.04
N ASP A 769 23.29 14.48 -2.69
CA ASP A 769 21.86 14.63 -2.41
C ASP A 769 21.04 14.29 -3.67
N ASP A 770 20.08 13.36 -3.57
CA ASP A 770 19.23 12.92 -4.66
C ASP A 770 17.79 13.46 -4.48
N TYR A 771 17.31 14.26 -5.45
CA TYR A 771 15.99 14.88 -5.48
C TYR A 771 15.10 14.24 -6.54
N TYR A 772 14.06 13.52 -6.10
CA TYR A 772 12.96 13.11 -6.97
C TYR A 772 11.87 14.19 -6.98
N LEU A 773 11.46 14.61 -8.17
CA LEU A 773 10.58 15.77 -8.40
C LEU A 773 9.44 15.38 -9.34
N PHE A 774 8.19 15.67 -8.95
CA PHE A 774 6.97 15.23 -9.66
C PHE A 774 6.02 16.41 -9.91
N ASN A 775 5.47 16.51 -11.13
CA ASN A 775 4.43 17.47 -11.48
C ASN A 775 3.03 16.94 -11.11
N ASP A 776 2.51 17.37 -9.97
CA ASP A 776 1.19 16.98 -9.43
C ASP A 776 0.07 17.87 -10.01
N SER A 777 0.08 17.98 -11.34
CA SER A 777 -0.94 18.67 -12.15
C SER A 777 -1.14 18.01 -13.51
N ASP A 778 -2.26 18.33 -14.16
CA ASP A 778 -2.62 17.87 -15.51
C ASP A 778 -2.08 18.77 -16.64
N GLN A 779 -1.30 19.81 -16.30
CA GLN A 779 -0.71 20.77 -17.24
C GLN A 779 0.82 20.66 -17.30
N PRO A 780 1.46 21.11 -18.39
CA PRO A 780 2.91 21.32 -18.41
C PRO A 780 3.32 22.40 -17.39
N LEU A 781 4.36 22.11 -16.62
CA LEU A 781 4.95 22.97 -15.60
C LEU A 781 6.32 23.49 -16.04
N THR A 782 6.63 24.74 -15.68
CA THR A 782 7.99 25.30 -15.72
C THR A 782 8.24 26.09 -14.45
N ALA A 783 9.36 25.85 -13.79
CA ALA A 783 9.67 26.45 -12.49
C ALA A 783 11.19 26.69 -12.32
N GLN A 784 11.56 27.76 -11.62
CA GLN A 784 12.89 27.91 -11.04
C GLN A 784 12.87 27.33 -9.63
N LEU A 785 13.79 26.41 -9.34
CA LEU A 785 13.86 25.65 -8.09
C LEU A 785 15.26 25.80 -7.48
N HIS A 786 15.34 26.26 -6.23
CA HIS A 786 16.54 26.10 -5.40
C HIS A 786 16.51 24.72 -4.74
N LEU A 787 17.60 23.98 -4.86
CA LEU A 787 17.85 22.70 -4.20
C LEU A 787 18.97 22.91 -3.19
N SER A 788 18.70 22.61 -1.91
CA SER A 788 19.70 22.68 -0.85
C SER A 788 20.63 21.47 -0.89
N GLY A 789 21.87 21.61 -0.42
CA GLY A 789 22.85 20.53 -0.38
C GLY A 789 24.16 20.87 -1.10
N GLU A 790 25.00 19.86 -1.33
CA GLU A 790 26.36 20.07 -1.85
C GLU A 790 26.62 19.42 -3.22
N GLY A 791 27.35 20.14 -4.07
CA GLY A 791 27.82 19.65 -5.37
C GLY A 791 27.08 20.19 -6.58
N ALA A 792 27.56 19.81 -7.77
CA ALA A 792 26.98 20.24 -9.04
C ALA A 792 25.73 19.39 -9.37
N PRO A 793 24.68 19.97 -9.97
CA PRO A 793 23.49 19.25 -10.39
C PRO A 793 23.74 18.37 -11.64
N GLU A 794 23.20 17.16 -11.61
CA GLU A 794 23.13 16.21 -12.74
C GLU A 794 21.69 15.68 -12.89
N VAL A 795 21.21 15.47 -14.11
CA VAL A 795 19.91 14.82 -14.37
C VAL A 795 20.09 13.31 -14.47
N LEU A 796 19.37 12.56 -13.64
CA LEU A 796 19.30 11.11 -13.72
C LEU A 796 18.04 10.71 -14.51
N ASP A 797 18.22 10.24 -15.74
CA ASP A 797 17.13 9.80 -16.62
C ASP A 797 16.72 8.36 -16.29
N ALA A 798 15.64 8.20 -15.54
CA ALA A 798 15.19 6.89 -15.08
C ALA A 798 14.71 5.96 -16.21
N TRP A 799 14.30 6.47 -17.38
CA TRP A 799 13.88 5.63 -18.50
C TRP A 799 15.09 5.01 -19.22
N THR A 800 16.11 5.81 -19.54
CA THR A 800 17.28 5.32 -20.28
C THR A 800 18.43 4.83 -19.38
N GLY A 801 18.48 5.29 -18.13
CA GLY A 801 19.64 5.10 -17.24
C GLY A 801 20.79 6.09 -17.49
N ALA A 802 20.62 7.05 -18.41
CA ALA A 802 21.63 8.05 -18.70
C ALA A 802 21.75 9.11 -17.58
N ILE A 803 22.98 9.54 -17.31
CA ILE A 803 23.25 10.79 -16.59
C ILE A 803 23.37 11.89 -17.65
N ARG A 804 22.64 12.99 -17.48
CA ARG A 804 22.53 14.10 -18.43
C ARG A 804 22.83 15.43 -17.74
N ASP A 805 23.15 16.42 -18.56
CA ASP A 805 23.25 17.81 -18.11
C ASP A 805 21.88 18.34 -17.61
N PRO A 806 21.83 19.16 -16.54
CA PRO A 806 20.59 19.79 -16.09
C PRO A 806 20.19 21.02 -16.90
N GLY A 807 21.03 21.52 -17.81
CA GLY A 807 20.86 22.83 -18.42
C GLY A 807 21.42 23.96 -17.54
N PRO A 808 21.01 25.21 -17.78
CA PRO A 808 21.53 26.36 -17.04
C PRO A 808 21.22 26.29 -15.54
N TRP A 809 22.25 26.44 -14.70
CA TRP A 809 22.14 26.44 -13.25
C TRP A 809 23.10 27.46 -12.61
N THR A 810 22.82 27.85 -11.36
CA THR A 810 23.69 28.75 -10.59
C THR A 810 23.97 28.21 -9.18
N ALA A 811 25.22 28.30 -8.75
CA ALA A 811 25.60 28.02 -7.37
C ALA A 811 25.03 29.08 -6.39
N THR A 812 24.63 28.65 -5.21
CA THR A 812 24.28 29.51 -4.07
C THR A 812 25.07 29.08 -2.82
N GLY A 813 25.01 29.85 -1.73
CA GLY A 813 25.80 29.55 -0.52
C GLY A 813 25.30 28.35 0.29
N ASP A 814 24.13 27.83 -0.06
CA ASP A 814 23.36 26.78 0.63
C ASP A 814 22.83 25.70 -0.32
N GLY A 815 23.22 25.73 -1.60
CA GLY A 815 22.70 24.82 -2.63
C GLY A 815 22.95 25.27 -4.07
N VAL A 816 22.03 24.92 -4.97
CA VAL A 816 22.04 25.35 -6.38
C VAL A 816 20.63 25.72 -6.87
N THR A 817 20.53 26.64 -7.82
CA THR A 817 19.27 26.98 -8.50
C THR A 817 19.25 26.44 -9.93
N VAL A 818 18.18 25.72 -10.29
CA VAL A 818 17.95 25.11 -11.61
C VAL A 818 16.64 25.59 -12.22
N THR A 819 16.47 25.46 -13.55
CA THR A 819 15.17 25.60 -14.23
C THR A 819 14.64 24.24 -14.66
N LEU A 820 13.40 23.94 -14.30
CA LEU A 820 12.72 22.68 -14.59
C LEU A 820 11.64 22.87 -15.65
N HIS A 821 11.52 21.86 -16.51
CA HIS A 821 10.40 21.69 -17.44
C HIS A 821 9.87 20.26 -17.32
N LEU A 822 8.56 20.13 -17.08
CA LEU A 822 7.86 18.84 -16.93
C LEU A 822 6.49 18.90 -17.61
N GLY A 823 6.12 17.88 -18.36
CA GLY A 823 4.74 17.65 -18.79
C GLY A 823 3.84 17.15 -17.65
N PRO A 824 2.53 16.98 -17.91
CA PRO A 824 1.57 16.46 -16.93
C PRO A 824 2.03 15.13 -16.32
N SER A 825 2.01 15.01 -14.98
CA SER A 825 2.44 13.80 -14.25
C SER A 825 3.87 13.28 -14.54
N GLN A 826 4.70 14.04 -15.27
CA GLN A 826 6.10 13.68 -15.50
C GLN A 826 6.98 13.96 -14.27
N THR A 827 8.14 13.31 -14.26
CA THR A 827 9.11 13.31 -13.18
C THR A 827 10.49 13.81 -13.62
N ARG A 828 11.27 14.32 -12.68
CA ARG A 828 12.73 14.52 -12.82
C ARG A 828 13.42 13.90 -11.62
N ILE A 829 14.57 13.27 -11.84
CA ILE A 829 15.53 13.02 -10.76
C ILE A 829 16.73 13.94 -11.01
N LEU A 830 17.10 14.71 -9.99
CA LEU A 830 18.31 15.52 -9.96
C LEU A 830 19.23 15.03 -8.84
N ARG A 831 20.53 14.96 -9.11
CA ARG A 831 21.57 14.66 -8.13
C ARG A 831 22.45 15.89 -7.94
N LEU A 832 22.70 16.28 -6.70
CA LEU A 832 23.81 17.18 -6.36
C LEU A 832 25.00 16.31 -5.95
N SER A 833 26.15 16.47 -6.62
CA SER A 833 27.40 15.79 -6.22
C SER A 833 28.65 16.41 -6.84
N GLY A 834 29.83 16.12 -6.30
CA GLY A 834 31.11 16.55 -6.87
C GLY A 834 31.39 18.05 -6.74
N ALA A 835 32.22 18.60 -7.63
CA ALA A 835 32.77 19.96 -7.50
C ALA A 835 31.94 21.03 -8.23
N VAL A 836 31.46 22.02 -7.48
CA VAL A 836 30.67 23.17 -7.97
C VAL A 836 31.50 24.14 -8.81
N ASP A 837 32.79 24.32 -8.49
CA ASP A 837 33.68 25.35 -9.07
C ASP A 837 34.08 25.12 -10.55
N ARG A 838 33.56 24.07 -11.18
CA ARG A 838 33.81 23.79 -12.60
C ARG A 838 33.06 24.81 -13.46
N PRO A 839 33.67 25.36 -14.54
CA PRO A 839 32.96 26.21 -15.48
C PRO A 839 31.69 25.52 -16.01
N HIS A 840 30.55 26.16 -15.83
CA HIS A 840 29.22 25.66 -16.13
C HIS A 840 28.37 26.75 -16.76
N VAL A 841 27.31 26.39 -17.48
CA VAL A 841 26.38 27.36 -18.06
C VAL A 841 25.43 27.89 -16.98
N THR A 842 25.36 29.21 -16.86
CA THR A 842 24.43 29.92 -15.97
C THR A 842 23.22 30.46 -16.70
N GLU A 843 23.36 30.77 -18.00
CA GLU A 843 22.29 31.25 -18.89
C GLU A 843 22.49 30.66 -20.29
N ALA A 844 21.42 30.21 -20.97
CA ALA A 844 21.47 29.83 -22.38
C ALA A 844 20.19 30.22 -23.12
N SER A 845 20.33 30.55 -24.40
CA SER A 845 19.18 30.85 -25.29
C SER A 845 18.53 29.60 -25.90
N ALA A 846 19.04 28.41 -25.58
CA ALA A 846 18.61 27.12 -26.13
C ALA A 846 19.03 25.97 -25.18
N GLU A 847 18.60 24.74 -25.47
CA GLU A 847 18.88 23.54 -24.65
C GLU A 847 20.38 23.21 -24.63
N VAL A 848 20.99 23.05 -23.45
CA VAL A 848 22.39 22.61 -23.29
C VAL A 848 22.48 21.10 -23.54
N ARG A 849 23.50 20.67 -24.28
CA ARG A 849 23.73 19.24 -24.60
C ARG A 849 25.02 18.67 -23.98
N THR A 850 26.08 19.47 -23.89
CA THR A 850 27.40 19.05 -23.36
C THR A 850 28.11 20.23 -22.73
N LEU A 851 28.59 20.11 -21.48
CA LEU A 851 29.26 21.20 -20.72
C LEU A 851 30.80 21.22 -20.76
N ARG A 852 31.48 20.43 -21.60
CA ARG A 852 32.94 20.56 -21.73
C ARG A 852 33.28 21.94 -22.31
N PRO A 853 34.07 22.82 -21.67
CA PRO A 853 34.25 24.21 -22.14
C PRO A 853 34.84 24.31 -23.56
N GLU A 854 35.67 23.35 -23.96
CA GLU A 854 36.25 23.22 -25.31
C GLU A 854 35.27 22.71 -26.37
N ALA A 855 34.07 22.28 -25.97
CA ALA A 855 33.05 21.64 -26.82
C ALA A 855 31.63 21.89 -26.28
N LEU A 856 31.34 23.13 -25.84
CA LEU A 856 30.01 23.50 -25.36
C LEU A 856 29.02 23.46 -26.53
N MET A 857 27.98 22.64 -26.41
CA MET A 857 26.97 22.47 -27.46
C MET A 857 25.58 22.89 -26.99
N LEU A 858 24.89 23.69 -27.81
CA LEU A 858 23.46 24.01 -27.67
C LEU A 858 22.64 23.36 -28.79
N ARG A 859 21.44 22.91 -28.43
CA ARG A 859 20.43 22.39 -29.35
C ARG A 859 19.42 23.45 -29.74
N ALA A 860 19.49 23.91 -30.99
CA ALA A 860 18.64 24.95 -31.51
C ALA A 860 17.51 24.40 -32.39
N GLY A 861 16.27 24.80 -32.10
CA GLY A 861 15.08 24.52 -32.92
C GLY A 861 14.65 25.66 -33.86
N ALA A 862 15.44 26.74 -33.95
CA ALA A 862 15.19 27.91 -34.78
C ALA A 862 16.52 28.54 -35.24
N PRO A 863 16.57 29.18 -36.43
CA PRO A 863 17.77 29.83 -36.97
C PRO A 863 18.14 31.15 -36.28
N GLY A 864 19.40 31.59 -36.44
CA GLY A 864 19.96 32.83 -35.88
C GLY A 864 20.95 32.60 -34.73
N THR A 865 21.45 33.66 -34.10
CA THR A 865 22.46 33.55 -33.03
C THR A 865 21.92 32.86 -31.78
N VAL A 866 22.51 31.73 -31.38
CA VAL A 866 22.36 31.18 -30.02
C VAL A 866 23.56 31.52 -29.16
N ARG A 867 23.33 31.65 -27.85
CA ARG A 867 24.35 32.08 -26.88
C ARG A 867 24.22 31.30 -25.57
N ALA A 868 25.35 31.08 -24.92
CA ALA A 868 25.41 30.64 -23.53
C ALA A 868 26.41 31.49 -22.74
N ARG A 869 26.09 31.75 -21.48
CA ARG A 869 26.95 32.43 -20.52
C ARG A 869 27.49 31.40 -19.53
N LEU A 870 28.79 31.45 -19.28
CA LEU A 870 29.47 30.62 -18.31
C LEU A 870 29.56 31.31 -16.94
N SER A 871 29.73 30.51 -15.89
CA SER A 871 30.01 30.98 -14.52
C SER A 871 31.33 31.75 -14.38
N THR A 872 32.24 31.65 -15.37
CA THR A 872 33.42 32.52 -15.52
C THR A 872 33.08 33.95 -15.97
N GLY A 873 31.83 34.24 -16.30
CA GLY A 873 31.37 35.49 -16.91
C GLY A 873 31.52 35.54 -18.44
N GLU A 874 32.24 34.58 -19.02
CA GLU A 874 32.43 34.42 -20.47
C GLU A 874 31.10 34.15 -21.18
N THR A 875 30.91 34.74 -22.37
CA THR A 875 29.77 34.44 -23.24
C THR A 875 30.28 33.79 -24.50
N LEU A 876 29.72 32.63 -24.85
CA LEU A 876 29.98 31.90 -26.08
C LEU A 876 28.75 31.96 -26.98
N SER A 877 28.94 31.89 -28.29
CA SER A 877 27.87 31.97 -29.29
C SER A 877 28.10 31.11 -30.52
N ALA A 878 27.03 30.86 -31.28
CA ALA A 878 27.09 30.27 -32.61
C ALA A 878 25.91 30.78 -33.46
N GLU A 879 26.11 30.88 -34.77
CA GLU A 879 25.02 31.11 -35.72
C GLU A 879 24.35 29.78 -36.09
N VAL A 880 23.04 29.69 -35.89
CA VAL A 880 22.24 28.53 -36.28
C VAL A 880 21.81 28.71 -37.73
N PRO A 881 22.14 27.77 -38.65
CA PRO A 881 21.74 27.85 -40.05
C PRO A 881 20.23 27.74 -40.21
N ALA A 882 19.73 28.03 -41.42
CA ALA A 882 18.34 27.76 -41.77
C ALA A 882 17.99 26.28 -41.52
N LEU A 883 16.96 26.03 -40.71
CA LEU A 883 16.51 24.68 -40.38
C LEU A 883 15.32 24.26 -41.26
N PRO A 884 15.19 22.96 -41.61
CA PRO A 884 13.98 22.43 -42.22
C PRO A 884 12.76 22.70 -41.33
N GLN A 885 11.65 23.15 -41.92
CA GLN A 885 10.45 23.46 -41.15
C GLN A 885 9.86 22.22 -40.48
N ALA A 886 9.25 22.43 -39.31
CA ALA A 886 8.45 21.41 -38.65
C ALA A 886 7.31 20.93 -39.56
N ARG A 887 7.14 19.62 -39.69
CA ARG A 887 6.24 19.01 -40.70
C ARG A 887 5.39 17.90 -40.10
N ARG A 888 4.13 17.82 -40.52
CA ARG A 888 3.23 16.70 -40.16
C ARG A 888 3.80 15.40 -40.75
N LEU A 889 3.86 14.36 -39.93
CA LEU A 889 4.21 13.02 -40.38
C LEU A 889 2.95 12.31 -40.90
N GLY A 890 3.09 11.64 -42.03
CA GLY A 890 2.02 10.89 -42.69
C GLY A 890 2.16 10.85 -44.21
N PRO A 891 1.34 10.04 -44.90
CA PRO A 891 0.29 9.19 -44.30
C PRO A 891 0.89 8.02 -43.52
N TRP A 892 0.09 7.41 -42.65
CA TRP A 892 0.51 6.30 -41.80
C TRP A 892 -0.17 5.02 -42.26
N ARG A 893 0.59 3.93 -42.41
CA ARG A 893 0.00 2.58 -42.52
C ARG A 893 -0.07 1.95 -41.13
N LEU A 894 -1.18 1.31 -40.82
CA LEU A 894 -1.38 0.60 -39.56
C LEU A 894 -1.57 -0.91 -39.82
N VAL A 895 -0.78 -1.72 -39.13
CA VAL A 895 -0.99 -3.18 -39.03
C VAL A 895 -1.11 -3.54 -37.55
N VAL A 896 -2.20 -4.21 -37.18
CA VAL A 896 -2.46 -4.67 -35.81
C VAL A 896 -2.33 -6.18 -35.74
N ASP A 897 -1.67 -6.67 -34.69
CA ASP A 897 -1.73 -8.05 -34.23
C ASP A 897 -2.72 -8.07 -33.05
N GLY A 898 -3.95 -8.54 -33.29
CA GLY A 898 -5.08 -8.44 -32.36
C GLY A 898 -5.31 -9.75 -31.59
N TRP A 899 -5.57 -9.66 -30.28
CA TRP A 899 -5.71 -10.82 -29.40
C TRP A 899 -7.14 -11.36 -29.45
N THR A 900 -7.28 -12.68 -29.62
CA THR A 900 -8.58 -13.39 -29.60
C THR A 900 -8.52 -14.65 -28.72
N PRO A 901 -9.65 -15.20 -28.24
CA PRO A 901 -9.68 -16.50 -27.59
C PRO A 901 -9.10 -17.59 -28.50
N GLY A 902 -8.28 -18.46 -27.93
CA GLY A 902 -7.79 -19.68 -28.56
C GLY A 902 -8.41 -20.95 -27.99
N ALA A 903 -7.85 -22.10 -28.38
CA ALA A 903 -8.38 -23.44 -28.08
C ALA A 903 -8.45 -23.86 -26.58
N THR A 904 -7.95 -23.05 -25.64
CA THR A 904 -8.07 -23.30 -24.18
C THR A 904 -8.26 -21.97 -23.45
N ALA A 905 -8.81 -22.00 -22.22
CA ALA A 905 -9.09 -20.81 -21.41
C ALA A 905 -7.92 -19.82 -21.34
N SER A 906 -6.70 -20.28 -21.04
CA SER A 906 -5.52 -19.41 -20.99
C SER A 906 -4.86 -19.09 -22.33
N ARG A 907 -5.23 -19.76 -23.43
CA ARG A 907 -4.53 -19.59 -24.71
C ARG A 907 -5.16 -18.46 -25.51
N THR A 908 -4.38 -17.43 -25.77
CA THR A 908 -4.68 -16.38 -26.75
C THR A 908 -4.19 -16.79 -28.14
N ASP A 909 -5.00 -16.54 -29.16
CA ASP A 909 -4.61 -16.54 -30.57
C ASP A 909 -4.44 -15.11 -31.09
N HIS A 910 -3.69 -14.96 -32.17
CA HIS A 910 -3.30 -13.66 -32.74
C HIS A 910 -3.88 -13.51 -34.16
N VAL A 911 -4.71 -12.49 -34.37
CA VAL A 911 -5.31 -12.17 -35.67
C VAL A 911 -4.67 -10.91 -36.23
N ARG A 912 -3.92 -11.07 -37.31
CA ARG A 912 -3.20 -9.96 -37.95
C ARG A 912 -4.07 -9.23 -38.98
N THR A 913 -4.41 -7.97 -38.68
CA THR A 913 -5.20 -7.09 -39.54
C THR A 913 -4.33 -5.98 -40.13
N ASP A 914 -4.27 -5.88 -41.46
CA ASP A 914 -3.71 -4.73 -42.17
C ASP A 914 -4.82 -3.71 -42.41
N ALA A 915 -4.82 -2.61 -41.64
CA ALA A 915 -5.78 -1.52 -41.83
C ALA A 915 -5.39 -0.60 -43.01
N GLY A 916 -4.27 -0.88 -43.69
CA GLY A 916 -3.79 -0.12 -44.82
C GLY A 916 -3.34 1.29 -44.43
N THR A 917 -3.34 2.19 -45.42
CA THR A 917 -2.92 3.58 -45.26
C THR A 917 -4.08 4.43 -44.75
N LEU A 918 -3.95 4.95 -43.53
CA LEU A 918 -4.98 5.74 -42.85
C LEU A 918 -5.04 7.18 -43.40
N ALA A 919 -6.27 7.70 -43.57
CA ALA A 919 -6.51 9.10 -43.95
C ALA A 919 -6.24 10.08 -42.78
N ALA A 920 -6.48 9.64 -41.55
CA ALA A 920 -6.22 10.35 -40.31
C ALA A 920 -5.74 9.38 -39.21
N LEU A 921 -5.14 9.92 -38.15
CA LEU A 921 -4.82 9.14 -36.94
C LEU A 921 -5.99 9.28 -35.96
N GLU A 922 -6.73 8.19 -35.82
CA GLU A 922 -7.98 8.06 -35.07
C GLU A 922 -7.93 6.79 -34.19
N PRO A 923 -8.63 6.77 -33.05
CA PRO A 923 -8.79 5.57 -32.23
C PRO A 923 -9.31 4.36 -33.01
N TRP A 924 -8.84 3.16 -32.67
CA TRP A 924 -9.17 1.91 -33.38
C TRP A 924 -10.68 1.63 -33.41
N THR A 925 -11.42 2.09 -32.40
CA THR A 925 -12.90 2.06 -32.34
C THR A 925 -13.61 2.80 -33.48
N GLN A 926 -12.91 3.63 -34.26
CA GLN A 926 -13.42 4.32 -35.45
C GLN A 926 -12.91 3.70 -36.77
N ILE A 927 -11.97 2.74 -36.72
CA ILE A 927 -11.47 2.00 -37.87
C ILE A 927 -12.26 0.68 -37.96
N PRO A 928 -13.16 0.46 -38.94
CA PRO A 928 -14.12 -0.65 -38.90
C PRO A 928 -13.52 -2.05 -38.77
N ALA A 929 -12.31 -2.28 -39.28
CA ALA A 929 -11.61 -3.56 -39.18
C ALA A 929 -10.90 -3.79 -37.82
N LEU A 930 -10.91 -2.80 -36.93
CA LEU A 930 -10.24 -2.79 -35.62
C LEU A 930 -11.16 -2.35 -34.47
N ALA A 931 -12.46 -2.20 -34.72
CA ALA A 931 -13.38 -1.52 -33.79
C ALA A 931 -13.48 -2.17 -32.40
N GLU A 932 -13.24 -3.48 -32.35
CA GLU A 932 -13.27 -4.35 -31.17
C GLU A 932 -11.87 -4.83 -30.74
N ALA A 933 -10.81 -4.35 -31.40
CA ALA A 933 -9.46 -4.89 -31.21
C ALA A 933 -8.79 -4.40 -29.92
N SER A 934 -8.18 -5.35 -29.20
CA SER A 934 -7.07 -5.16 -28.28
C SER A 934 -5.85 -5.89 -28.84
N GLY A 935 -4.64 -5.37 -28.65
CA GLY A 935 -3.43 -6.00 -29.20
C GLY A 935 -2.27 -5.04 -29.37
N VAL A 936 -1.42 -5.31 -30.37
CA VAL A 936 -0.23 -4.52 -30.70
C VAL A 936 -0.36 -3.93 -32.11
N GLY A 937 -0.45 -2.62 -32.22
CA GLY A 937 -0.54 -1.88 -33.48
C GLY A 937 0.78 -1.23 -33.87
N VAL A 938 1.30 -1.56 -35.06
CA VAL A 938 2.48 -0.91 -35.65
C VAL A 938 2.01 0.12 -36.68
N TYR A 939 2.20 1.38 -36.33
CA TYR A 939 2.03 2.53 -37.22
C TYR A 939 3.36 2.80 -37.94
N GLU A 940 3.36 2.81 -39.26
CA GLU A 940 4.54 3.02 -40.11
C GLU A 940 4.35 4.22 -41.04
N THR A 941 5.36 5.07 -41.18
CA THR A 941 5.39 6.16 -42.18
C THR A 941 6.79 6.35 -42.74
N THR A 942 6.87 6.85 -43.98
CA THR A 942 8.12 7.14 -44.68
C THR A 942 8.30 8.64 -44.83
N LEU A 943 9.52 9.11 -44.59
CA LEU A 943 9.90 10.51 -44.55
C LEU A 943 11.15 10.75 -45.39
N THR A 944 10.99 11.41 -46.54
CA THR A 944 12.14 11.91 -47.31
C THR A 944 12.63 13.24 -46.70
N LEU A 945 13.89 13.25 -46.29
CA LEU A 945 14.63 14.42 -45.80
C LEU A 945 15.57 14.96 -46.89
N PRO A 946 15.87 16.27 -46.88
CA PRO A 946 16.66 16.90 -47.94
C PRO A 946 18.14 16.46 -47.88
N ALA A 947 18.86 16.67 -48.99
CA ALA A 947 20.24 16.20 -49.15
C ALA A 947 21.26 16.92 -48.25
N ASP A 948 20.90 18.06 -47.68
CA ASP A 948 21.67 18.89 -46.74
C ASP A 948 21.42 18.54 -45.26
N TRP A 949 20.61 17.51 -44.97
CA TRP A 949 20.38 17.01 -43.61
C TRP A 949 21.68 16.51 -42.97
N SER A 950 22.34 17.36 -42.18
CA SER A 950 23.67 17.08 -41.64
C SER A 950 23.63 16.11 -40.46
N ARG A 951 24.78 15.48 -40.14
CA ARG A 951 24.92 14.63 -38.94
C ARG A 951 24.80 15.40 -37.61
N GLN A 952 24.76 16.74 -37.64
CA GLN A 952 24.48 17.59 -36.47
C GLN A 952 22.98 17.88 -36.32
N MET A 953 22.18 17.67 -37.38
CA MET A 953 20.72 17.77 -37.30
C MET A 953 20.14 16.54 -36.61
N GLY A 954 19.01 16.75 -35.94
CA GLY A 954 18.17 15.70 -35.39
C GLY A 954 16.73 16.19 -35.35
N ALA A 955 15.84 15.45 -34.69
CA ALA A 955 14.45 15.88 -34.55
C ALA A 955 13.76 15.37 -33.30
N ARG A 956 12.79 16.15 -32.82
CA ARG A 956 11.75 15.66 -31.91
C ARG A 956 10.57 15.13 -32.73
N ILE A 957 9.98 14.01 -32.31
CA ILE A 957 8.64 13.62 -32.71
C ILE A 957 7.66 14.11 -31.64
N VAL A 958 6.60 14.80 -32.06
CA VAL A 958 5.56 15.32 -31.17
C VAL A 958 4.30 14.51 -31.37
N ILE A 959 3.90 13.77 -30.33
CA ILE A 959 2.72 12.91 -30.30
C ILE A 959 1.70 13.60 -29.39
N PRO A 960 0.58 14.17 -29.92
CA PRO A 960 -0.38 14.93 -29.11
C PRO A 960 -1.01 14.10 -27.99
N GLY A 961 -1.25 12.82 -28.25
CA GLY A 961 -1.67 11.80 -27.30
C GLY A 961 -1.59 10.40 -27.92
N HIS A 962 -1.36 9.41 -27.07
CA HIS A 962 -1.42 7.99 -27.39
C HIS A 962 -2.12 7.27 -26.23
N ASP A 963 -3.00 6.34 -26.57
CA ASP A 963 -3.77 5.59 -25.60
C ASP A 963 -2.93 4.36 -25.20
N ASP A 964 -2.46 4.34 -23.95
CA ASP A 964 -1.52 3.37 -23.37
C ASP A 964 -0.08 3.35 -23.99
N THR A 965 0.66 2.24 -23.85
CA THR A 965 2.14 2.18 -24.04
C THR A 965 2.65 2.20 -25.48
N ILE A 966 3.82 2.83 -25.71
CA ILE A 966 4.50 2.91 -27.02
C ILE A 966 6.01 2.59 -27.01
N ARG A 967 6.50 2.10 -28.15
CA ARG A 967 7.92 2.03 -28.53
C ARG A 967 8.15 2.65 -29.91
N ILE A 968 9.33 3.22 -30.15
CA ILE A 968 9.66 3.90 -31.41
C ILE A 968 10.93 3.31 -32.05
N THR A 969 10.86 3.09 -33.36
CA THR A 969 11.97 2.60 -34.20
C THR A 969 12.16 3.53 -35.40
N VAL A 970 13.40 3.93 -35.66
CA VAL A 970 13.79 4.78 -36.80
C VAL A 970 14.81 4.01 -37.63
N ASN A 971 14.57 3.87 -38.93
CA ASN A 971 15.51 3.19 -39.86
C ASN A 971 15.91 1.77 -39.39
N ALA A 972 14.92 1.03 -38.87
CA ALA A 972 15.05 -0.28 -38.23
C ALA A 972 15.91 -0.34 -36.95
N GLN A 973 16.34 0.80 -36.39
CA GLN A 973 16.98 0.89 -35.07
C GLN A 973 15.96 1.34 -34.01
N PRO A 974 15.79 0.62 -32.89
CA PRO A 974 14.94 1.07 -31.78
C PRO A 974 15.63 2.22 -31.03
N LEU A 975 14.86 3.20 -30.53
CA LEU A 975 15.41 4.30 -29.71
C LEU A 975 15.78 3.87 -28.28
N GLY A 976 15.37 2.66 -27.86
CA GLY A 976 15.36 2.23 -26.46
C GLY A 976 14.09 2.68 -25.72
N PRO A 977 14.03 2.51 -24.38
CA PRO A 977 12.92 2.98 -23.56
C PRO A 977 12.68 4.48 -23.70
N VAL A 978 11.44 4.88 -23.94
CA VAL A 978 11.00 6.27 -24.00
C VAL A 978 10.04 6.57 -22.85
N ASP A 979 10.02 7.82 -22.39
CA ASP A 979 9.07 8.26 -21.37
C ASP A 979 7.64 8.21 -21.91
N GLN A 980 6.84 7.31 -21.34
CA GLN A 980 5.47 7.01 -21.76
C GLN A 980 4.48 8.15 -21.45
N LEU A 981 4.91 9.19 -20.72
CA LEU A 981 4.13 10.41 -20.47
C LEU A 981 4.61 11.60 -21.34
N ALA A 982 5.68 11.43 -22.13
CA ALA A 982 6.27 12.51 -22.91
C ALA A 982 5.59 12.73 -24.27
N ARG A 983 4.89 13.86 -24.41
CA ARG A 983 4.32 14.32 -25.71
C ARG A 983 5.37 14.76 -26.74
N GLN A 984 6.64 14.88 -26.34
CA GLN A 984 7.78 15.17 -27.23
C GLN A 984 8.91 14.17 -26.95
N ILE A 985 9.25 13.36 -27.94
CA ILE A 985 10.31 12.34 -27.84
C ILE A 985 11.46 12.73 -28.76
N ASP A 986 12.68 12.69 -28.23
CA ASP A 986 13.92 12.97 -28.97
C ASP A 986 14.30 11.76 -29.84
N LEU A 987 14.29 11.92 -31.17
CA LEU A 987 14.76 10.87 -32.10
C LEU A 987 16.30 10.82 -32.19
N GLY A 988 17.00 11.79 -31.58
CA GLY A 988 18.43 11.94 -31.73
C GLY A 988 18.85 12.24 -33.17
N HIS A 989 20.03 11.75 -33.53
CA HIS A 989 20.60 11.84 -34.87
C HIS A 989 20.32 10.56 -35.70
N SER A 990 19.24 9.84 -35.38
CA SER A 990 18.86 8.57 -36.04
C SER A 990 18.32 8.73 -37.47
N LEU A 991 18.12 9.99 -37.90
CA LEU A 991 17.61 10.37 -39.21
C LEU A 991 18.75 10.69 -40.19
N GLN A 992 18.57 10.29 -41.46
CA GLN A 992 19.55 10.42 -42.55
C GLN A 992 18.99 11.27 -43.71
N PRO A 993 19.84 11.83 -44.60
CA PRO A 993 19.39 12.37 -45.89
C PRO A 993 18.63 11.34 -46.73
N GLY A 994 17.65 11.80 -47.52
CA GLY A 994 16.80 10.91 -48.30
C GLY A 994 15.76 10.19 -47.43
N ASP A 995 15.42 8.95 -47.79
CA ASP A 995 14.29 8.25 -47.17
C ASP A 995 14.62 7.69 -45.78
N ASN A 996 13.67 7.89 -44.87
CA ASN A 996 13.66 7.39 -43.51
C ASN A 996 12.35 6.64 -43.24
N VAL A 997 12.40 5.55 -42.49
CA VAL A 997 11.19 4.83 -42.04
C VAL A 997 11.05 5.00 -40.53
N ILE A 998 9.92 5.56 -40.10
CA ILE A 998 9.57 5.72 -38.69
C ILE A 998 8.44 4.75 -38.37
N ARG A 999 8.62 3.95 -37.31
CA ARG A 999 7.61 3.05 -36.76
C ARG A 999 7.31 3.41 -35.31
N ILE A 1000 6.02 3.47 -34.97
CA ILE A 1000 5.52 3.56 -33.61
C ILE A 1000 4.73 2.27 -33.35
N GLU A 1001 5.23 1.46 -32.42
CA GLU A 1001 4.56 0.26 -31.92
C GLU A 1001 3.77 0.65 -30.67
N LEU A 1002 2.46 0.40 -30.65
CA LEU A 1002 1.55 0.72 -29.55
C LEU A 1002 0.89 -0.56 -29.03
N ALA A 1003 0.80 -0.74 -27.72
CA ALA A 1003 0.16 -1.90 -27.10
C ALA A 1003 -0.91 -1.48 -26.08
N THR A 1004 -2.11 -2.07 -26.20
CA THR A 1004 -3.34 -1.66 -25.49
C THR A 1004 -3.67 -2.55 -24.28
N PRO A 1005 -4.60 -2.14 -23.40
CA PRO A 1005 -5.30 -3.06 -22.51
C PRO A 1005 -6.10 -4.13 -23.29
N LEU A 1006 -6.44 -5.24 -22.64
CA LEU A 1006 -7.16 -6.38 -23.26
C LEU A 1006 -8.69 -6.21 -23.37
N GLY A 1007 -9.25 -5.16 -22.75
CA GLY A 1007 -10.69 -5.00 -22.52
C GLY A 1007 -11.59 -4.88 -23.75
N ASN A 1008 -11.08 -4.44 -24.91
CA ASN A 1008 -11.89 -4.37 -26.13
C ASN A 1008 -12.16 -5.78 -26.66
N ALA A 1009 -11.12 -6.61 -26.76
CA ALA A 1009 -11.26 -8.00 -27.17
C ALA A 1009 -12.09 -8.81 -26.16
N LEU A 1010 -11.95 -8.55 -24.86
CA LEU A 1010 -12.80 -9.20 -23.85
C LEU A 1010 -14.26 -8.73 -23.89
N LEU A 1011 -14.53 -7.46 -24.19
CA LEU A 1011 -15.91 -7.00 -24.38
C LEU A 1011 -16.57 -7.60 -25.63
N ALA A 1012 -15.78 -7.93 -26.66
CA ALA A 1012 -16.27 -8.59 -27.87
C ALA A 1012 -16.40 -10.13 -27.74
N HIS A 1013 -15.60 -10.77 -26.88
CA HIS A 1013 -15.49 -12.24 -26.83
C HIS A 1013 -15.90 -12.90 -25.51
N ALA A 1014 -15.97 -12.15 -24.40
CA ALA A 1014 -16.41 -12.61 -23.08
C ALA A 1014 -17.17 -11.51 -22.28
N PRO A 1015 -18.16 -10.81 -22.88
CA PRO A 1015 -18.86 -9.69 -22.24
C PRO A 1015 -19.55 -10.05 -20.92
N GLU A 1016 -19.88 -11.33 -20.71
CA GLU A 1016 -20.44 -11.84 -19.45
C GLU A 1016 -19.52 -11.61 -18.25
N MET A 1017 -18.20 -11.53 -18.46
CA MET A 1017 -17.23 -11.16 -17.43
C MET A 1017 -17.53 -9.79 -16.80
N PHE A 1018 -18.05 -8.84 -17.59
CA PHE A 1018 -18.32 -7.47 -17.14
C PHE A 1018 -19.79 -7.23 -16.75
N ALA A 1019 -20.70 -8.18 -17.04
CA ALA A 1019 -22.16 -7.99 -16.95
C ALA A 1019 -22.69 -7.62 -15.56
N HIS A 1020 -21.96 -7.98 -14.50
CA HIS A 1020 -22.34 -7.69 -13.11
C HIS A 1020 -21.39 -6.71 -12.40
N LEU A 1021 -20.35 -6.21 -13.09
CA LEU A 1021 -19.30 -5.43 -12.46
C LEU A 1021 -19.61 -3.91 -12.44
N PRO A 1022 -19.33 -3.21 -11.33
CA PRO A 1022 -19.50 -1.76 -11.26
C PRO A 1022 -18.43 -0.99 -12.08
N GLY A 1023 -17.26 -1.59 -12.33
CA GLY A 1023 -16.10 -0.95 -12.99
C GLY A 1023 -15.63 -1.56 -14.31
N GLY A 1024 -16.15 -2.72 -14.73
CA GLY A 1024 -15.74 -3.37 -15.99
C GLY A 1024 -16.11 -2.53 -17.24
N PRO A 1025 -15.34 -2.62 -18.35
CA PRO A 1025 -15.65 -1.91 -19.59
C PRO A 1025 -17.02 -2.30 -20.14
N ARG A 1026 -17.92 -1.32 -20.27
CA ARG A 1026 -19.28 -1.49 -20.84
C ARG A 1026 -19.40 -1.00 -22.29
N GLN A 1027 -18.34 -0.37 -22.80
CA GLN A 1027 -18.18 0.14 -24.15
C GLN A 1027 -16.69 0.05 -24.53
N PRO A 1028 -16.33 -0.11 -25.81
CA PRO A 1028 -14.94 -0.15 -26.24
C PRO A 1028 -14.14 1.09 -25.79
N LEU A 1029 -12.97 0.83 -25.23
CA LEU A 1029 -11.96 1.82 -24.89
C LEU A 1029 -11.42 2.45 -26.19
N LYS A 1030 -11.23 3.76 -26.18
CA LYS A 1030 -10.51 4.45 -27.25
C LYS A 1030 -9.04 4.09 -27.11
N THR A 1031 -8.49 3.47 -28.15
CA THR A 1031 -7.11 2.96 -28.19
C THR A 1031 -6.41 3.39 -29.48
N GLY A 1032 -5.10 3.63 -29.45
CA GLY A 1032 -4.29 3.99 -30.63
C GLY A 1032 -3.59 5.35 -30.54
N LEU A 1033 -3.16 5.85 -31.69
CA LEU A 1033 -2.53 7.17 -31.84
C LEU A 1033 -3.57 8.20 -32.31
N SER A 1034 -3.55 9.39 -31.71
CA SER A 1034 -4.53 10.46 -32.01
C SER A 1034 -3.88 11.76 -32.48
N GLY A 1035 -4.48 12.36 -33.52
CA GLY A 1035 -4.16 13.72 -33.99
C GLY A 1035 -2.93 13.82 -34.91
N PRO A 1036 -2.54 15.05 -35.32
CA PRO A 1036 -1.42 15.25 -36.23
C PRO A 1036 -0.09 15.10 -35.49
N ILE A 1037 0.54 13.93 -35.61
CA ILE A 1037 1.94 13.74 -35.22
C ILE A 1037 2.81 14.65 -36.10
N THR A 1038 3.74 15.39 -35.48
CA THR A 1038 4.67 16.28 -36.19
C THR A 1038 6.12 15.95 -35.88
N LEU A 1039 6.99 16.19 -36.86
CA LEU A 1039 8.44 16.19 -36.70
C LEU A 1039 8.90 17.64 -36.53
N GLN A 1040 9.70 17.90 -35.50
CA GLN A 1040 10.32 19.20 -35.23
C GLN A 1040 11.85 19.06 -35.31
N PRO A 1041 12.47 19.45 -36.43
CA PRO A 1041 13.92 19.45 -36.59
C PRO A 1041 14.64 20.37 -35.59
N TYR A 1042 15.86 20.00 -35.25
CA TYR A 1042 16.80 20.83 -34.51
C TYR A 1042 18.22 20.60 -35.05
N VAL A 1043 19.18 21.43 -34.63
CA VAL A 1043 20.61 21.19 -34.83
C VAL A 1043 21.37 21.39 -33.52
N ASP A 1044 22.38 20.55 -33.29
CA ASP A 1044 23.28 20.69 -32.14
C ASP A 1044 24.55 21.42 -32.61
N VAL A 1045 24.68 22.70 -32.23
CA VAL A 1045 25.80 23.59 -32.61
C VAL A 1045 26.80 23.74 -31.47
N THR A 1046 28.09 23.69 -31.81
CA THR A 1046 29.19 24.02 -30.89
C THR A 1046 29.36 25.53 -30.82
N LEU A 1047 29.45 26.11 -29.62
CA LEU A 1047 29.67 27.53 -29.42
C LEU A 1047 31.17 27.89 -29.45
N SER A 1048 31.48 29.09 -29.93
CA SER A 1048 32.81 29.71 -29.84
C SER A 1048 32.76 31.04 -29.08
N ARG A 1049 33.94 31.63 -28.86
CA ARG A 1049 34.07 33.08 -28.61
C ARG A 1049 33.64 33.88 -29.83
#